data_AF-A0A2Z6QGL0-F1
#
_entry.id   AF-A0A2Z6QGL0-F1
#
_cell.length_a   1.000
_cell.length_b   1.000
_cell.length_c   1.000
_cell.angle_alpha   90.00
_cell.angle_beta   90.00
_cell.angle_gamma   90.00
#
_symmetry.space_group_name_H-M   'P 1'
#
loop_
_entity.id
_entity.type
_entity.pdbx_description
1 polymer ?
#
loop_
_entity_poly.entity_id
_entity_poly.type
_entity_poly.pdbx_seq_one_letter_code
_entity_poly.pdbx_strand_id
1 'polypeptide(L)'
;MSTSGQKFSRNYIYEAIQATVAYIQTTSRLWVLKAEDTNGRLYFDMAPKLDLAKYEINLIELGGEPVKLINLIERAVTKGLILYRNINFLPYSLNTPAHDTKFFNLFIGFLAKPAQEINKEIMDPILWHVKNVICSGDERLDEYIWNWWAYLVQKPEIKPRTILVLKSTLQQCGKNIITDFIGDKVLGSHLHFATSDLEKILGRFNSAIQARKLIVMNETGMSSGEWHRFNGHLKSLITERMVAIERKGLETIRINDYAGYMVTSNQDAPLKIDIGDSRIVCFDVSACCRGNIAYFDRLGGILDHPDTPGVVMSYLLSRNLTNWSPGKIPTTKMKEEIMRDQLPNPVRFIIDYITTWPENQISRLGCDKVYQDYLEWCGSNGEKPLTSKVAGKYIKGSKRGGKLAVSADPPLINSSLWPCETRQDESRKNTKAFFPRITLDTSECSDVRRDRGGEEGSRSLCSSEKTQKLLKEFGQANSEEGERFPWLQIYKKTGCQTESCVLAQPSFQKFVESKGFGSRFLDKELDINFKASGPRDSTAWLSNSNIDETFQRWAQKFDDFYPCPFTIADFEEMEDRFATIDMIGVLEGYEPVELETEIGVKKRPHTSFGCCLNTDTSQGPGKHWTCIFVDCRGYDEWSVEWFNSAGHPPEAPVIRWLERTRFKLQNYRKNIPTDINVKFFEPCDTTANTAPNLRKELGSSGLPISGRNSSFFRTPDRKKYLGMIRENQKVINPEMQEEYAIVCDEFYVYFRKNYSKYIGIINPAKFTPPYKEYIYCSPSKWIEAKKHQLRRRLDKAVYGPIPDFSVRFMFELISTISYYEKYYVAVKNGPDTPFLLLYNLHT
;
A
#
# COMPACT_ATOMS: atom_id res chain seq x y z
N MET A 1 -21.09 11.09 -39.36
CA MET A 1 -20.81 11.10 -40.81
C MET A 1 -21.30 9.78 -41.37
N SER A 2 -22.15 9.80 -42.39
CA SER A 2 -22.42 8.61 -43.20
C SER A 2 -21.17 8.36 -44.06
N THR A 3 -20.74 7.11 -44.21
CA THR A 3 -19.75 6.72 -45.22
C THR A 3 -20.42 6.84 -46.59
N SER A 4 -20.33 8.01 -47.20
CA SER A 4 -21.07 8.36 -48.41
C SER A 4 -20.69 7.46 -49.59
N GLY A 5 -21.60 6.59 -50.01
CA GLY A 5 -21.54 5.86 -51.28
C GLY A 5 -20.73 4.56 -51.31
N GLN A 6 -19.80 4.34 -50.38
CA GLN A 6 -19.05 3.07 -50.33
C GLN A 6 -19.95 1.90 -49.90
N LYS A 7 -19.75 0.73 -50.51
CA LYS A 7 -20.44 -0.54 -50.21
C LYS A 7 -19.41 -1.55 -49.73
N PHE A 8 -19.66 -2.21 -48.61
CA PHE A 8 -18.71 -3.14 -47.98
C PHE A 8 -19.24 -4.58 -47.95
N SER A 9 -18.35 -5.57 -47.93
CA SER A 9 -18.76 -6.96 -47.64
C SER A 9 -19.02 -7.13 -46.15
N ARG A 10 -20.01 -7.94 -45.80
CA ARG A 10 -20.36 -8.29 -44.43
C ARG A 10 -19.19 -8.94 -43.69
N ASN A 11 -18.35 -9.71 -44.38
CA ASN A 11 -17.18 -10.35 -43.77
C ASN A 11 -16.14 -9.31 -43.32
N TYR A 12 -15.79 -8.34 -44.18
CA TYR A 12 -14.85 -7.27 -43.82
C TYR A 12 -15.34 -6.45 -42.62
N ILE A 13 -16.65 -6.23 -42.50
CA ILE A 13 -17.22 -5.54 -41.33
C ILE A 13 -17.08 -6.39 -40.06
N TYR A 14 -17.27 -7.71 -40.12
CA TYR A 14 -17.04 -8.58 -38.96
C TYR A 14 -15.57 -8.74 -38.58
N GLU A 15 -14.65 -8.74 -39.56
CA GLU A 15 -13.19 -8.75 -39.33
C GLU A 15 -12.76 -7.44 -38.65
N ALA A 16 -13.19 -6.29 -39.18
CA ALA A 16 -12.94 -4.99 -38.56
C ALA A 16 -13.54 -4.88 -37.15
N ILE A 17 -14.78 -5.33 -36.93
CA ILE A 17 -15.40 -5.35 -35.59
C ILE A 17 -14.56 -6.19 -34.60
N GLN A 18 -14.06 -7.35 -35.02
CA GLN A 18 -13.20 -8.22 -34.18
C GLN A 18 -11.83 -7.60 -33.88
N ALA A 19 -11.22 -6.90 -34.85
CA ALA A 19 -9.94 -6.22 -34.67
C ALA A 19 -10.03 -4.97 -33.77
N THR A 20 -11.16 -4.26 -33.82
CA THR A 20 -11.36 -2.96 -33.16
C THR A 20 -12.03 -3.06 -31.78
N VAL A 21 -12.94 -4.01 -31.53
CA VAL A 21 -13.74 -4.03 -30.29
C VAL A 21 -13.91 -5.40 -29.63
N ALA A 22 -13.90 -5.39 -28.30
CA ALA A 22 -14.35 -6.48 -27.46
C ALA A 22 -15.52 -6.04 -26.55
N TYR A 23 -16.43 -6.97 -26.30
CA TYR A 23 -17.54 -6.85 -25.36
C TYR A 23 -17.29 -7.76 -24.16
N ILE A 24 -17.31 -7.19 -22.96
CA ILE A 24 -16.97 -7.88 -21.72
C ILE A 24 -18.25 -8.11 -20.90
N GLN A 25 -18.50 -9.38 -20.57
CA GLN A 25 -19.69 -9.83 -19.84
C GLN A 25 -19.53 -9.68 -18.33
N THR A 26 -19.42 -8.43 -17.87
CA THR A 26 -19.43 -8.04 -16.45
C THR A 26 -20.83 -7.68 -15.96
N THR A 27 -20.96 -7.46 -14.64
CA THR A 27 -22.16 -6.96 -13.93
C THR A 27 -22.77 -5.73 -14.59
N SER A 28 -21.92 -4.75 -14.93
CA SER A 28 -22.22 -3.71 -15.91
C SER A 28 -21.65 -4.09 -17.28
N ARG A 29 -22.36 -3.76 -18.37
CA ARG A 29 -21.85 -3.97 -19.74
C ARG A 29 -20.60 -3.13 -19.93
N LEU A 30 -19.50 -3.73 -20.39
CA LEU A 30 -18.24 -3.00 -20.64
C LEU A 30 -17.77 -3.24 -22.07
N TRP A 31 -17.53 -2.15 -22.80
CA TRP A 31 -16.94 -2.16 -24.14
C TRP A 31 -15.48 -1.77 -24.06
N VAL A 32 -14.63 -2.49 -24.79
CA VAL A 32 -13.19 -2.23 -24.90
C VAL A 32 -12.86 -1.95 -26.36
N LEU A 33 -12.33 -0.77 -26.64
CA LEU A 33 -11.94 -0.29 -27.97
C LEU A 33 -10.41 -0.29 -28.09
N LYS A 34 -9.86 -0.99 -29.09
CA LYS A 34 -8.48 -0.78 -29.56
C LYS A 34 -8.47 0.51 -30.39
N ALA A 35 -7.69 1.50 -29.96
CA ALA A 35 -7.57 2.80 -30.61
C ALA A 35 -6.11 3.21 -30.77
N GLU A 36 -5.85 4.17 -31.67
CA GLU A 36 -4.53 4.71 -31.95
C GLU A 36 -4.52 6.22 -31.63
N ASP A 37 -3.47 6.72 -30.97
CA ASP A 37 -3.30 8.15 -30.75
C ASP A 37 -2.66 8.87 -31.96
N THR A 38 -2.60 10.20 -31.91
CA THR A 38 -2.03 11.01 -33.02
C THR A 38 -0.53 10.76 -33.27
N ASN A 39 0.15 9.99 -32.42
CA ASN A 39 1.55 9.63 -32.52
C ASN A 39 1.75 8.15 -32.88
N GLY A 40 0.69 7.46 -33.30
CA GLY A 40 0.73 6.03 -33.65
C GLY A 40 0.70 5.08 -32.46
N ARG A 41 0.32 5.55 -31.27
CA ARG A 41 0.37 4.76 -30.03
C ARG A 41 -0.94 4.02 -29.81
N LEU A 42 -0.89 2.69 -29.82
CA LEU A 42 -2.05 1.85 -29.54
C LEU A 42 -2.45 1.92 -28.05
N TYR A 43 -3.74 1.97 -27.76
CA TYR A 43 -4.27 1.91 -26.40
C TYR A 43 -5.67 1.29 -26.35
N PHE A 44 -6.11 0.93 -25.15
CA PHE A 44 -7.46 0.45 -24.90
C PHE A 44 -8.30 1.50 -24.17
N ASP A 45 -9.29 2.05 -24.87
CA ASP A 45 -10.36 2.85 -24.25
C ASP A 45 -11.51 1.95 -23.78
N MET A 46 -12.22 2.38 -22.75
CA MET A 46 -13.20 1.55 -22.03
C MET A 46 -14.42 2.36 -21.61
N ALA A 47 -15.62 1.91 -21.96
CA ALA A 47 -16.87 2.60 -21.63
C ALA A 47 -18.05 1.65 -21.36
N PRO A 48 -19.05 2.06 -20.55
CA PRO A 48 -20.19 1.22 -20.21
C PRO A 48 -21.30 1.23 -21.27
N LYS A 49 -21.20 2.11 -22.27
CA LYS A 49 -22.20 2.34 -23.32
C LYS A 49 -21.52 2.65 -24.64
N LEU A 50 -22.22 2.31 -25.72
CA LEU A 50 -21.79 2.47 -27.10
C LEU A 50 -22.97 3.07 -27.88
N ASP A 51 -23.02 4.40 -28.04
CA ASP A 51 -24.14 5.09 -28.72
C ASP A 51 -23.88 5.18 -30.24
N LEU A 52 -24.31 4.14 -30.95
CA LEU A 52 -24.16 4.03 -32.40
C LEU A 52 -25.48 4.05 -33.17
N ALA A 53 -26.58 4.44 -32.51
CA ALA A 53 -27.93 4.39 -33.10
C ALA A 53 -28.11 5.25 -34.37
N LYS A 54 -27.17 6.17 -34.63
CA LYS A 54 -27.13 7.14 -35.73
C LYS A 54 -26.18 6.75 -36.88
N TYR A 55 -25.52 5.60 -36.80
CA TYR A 55 -24.53 5.17 -37.79
C TYR A 55 -25.01 3.95 -38.58
N GLU A 56 -24.96 4.07 -39.89
CA GLU A 56 -25.45 3.09 -40.86
C GLU A 56 -24.36 2.80 -41.89
N ILE A 57 -24.36 1.58 -42.42
CA ILE A 57 -23.37 1.08 -43.38
C ILE A 57 -24.04 0.27 -44.49
N ASN A 58 -23.61 0.47 -45.73
CA ASN A 58 -24.22 -0.16 -46.90
C ASN A 58 -23.53 -1.50 -47.20
N LEU A 59 -24.28 -2.60 -47.17
CA LEU A 59 -23.74 -3.94 -47.42
C LEU A 59 -23.95 -4.39 -48.87
N ILE A 60 -22.90 -4.90 -49.50
CA ILE A 60 -22.94 -5.43 -50.89
C ILE A 60 -23.97 -6.56 -51.00
N GLU A 61 -24.04 -7.46 -50.00
CA GLU A 61 -24.96 -8.61 -50.01
C GLU A 61 -26.44 -8.22 -49.83
N LEU A 62 -26.74 -6.94 -49.59
CA LEU A 62 -28.09 -6.38 -49.48
C LEU A 62 -28.36 -5.35 -50.59
N GLY A 63 -27.68 -5.44 -51.74
CA GLY A 63 -27.82 -4.49 -52.85
C GLY A 63 -27.21 -3.10 -52.60
N GLY A 64 -26.71 -2.85 -51.39
CA GLY A 64 -26.29 -1.52 -50.91
C GLY A 64 -27.30 -0.83 -49.98
N GLU A 65 -28.34 -1.53 -49.52
CA GLU A 65 -29.24 -1.00 -48.48
C GLU A 65 -28.49 -0.66 -47.18
N PRO A 66 -28.82 0.46 -46.50
CA PRO A 66 -28.19 0.86 -45.26
C PRO A 66 -28.64 -0.02 -44.09
N VAL A 67 -27.67 -0.53 -43.32
CA VAL A 67 -27.91 -1.29 -42.09
C VAL A 67 -27.30 -0.55 -40.92
N LYS A 68 -28.05 -0.41 -39.81
CA LYS A 68 -27.53 0.16 -38.57
C LYS A 68 -26.36 -0.66 -38.05
N LEU A 69 -25.22 0.00 -37.83
CA LEU A 69 -23.98 -0.65 -37.44
C LEU A 69 -24.12 -1.38 -36.09
N ILE A 70 -24.89 -0.82 -35.15
CA ILE A 70 -25.16 -1.45 -33.85
C ILE A 70 -25.74 -2.87 -34.00
N ASN A 71 -26.60 -3.11 -35.01
CA ASN A 71 -27.19 -4.43 -35.26
C ASN A 71 -26.13 -5.47 -35.69
N LEU A 72 -25.07 -5.04 -36.38
CA LEU A 72 -23.96 -5.92 -36.77
C LEU A 72 -23.07 -6.25 -35.55
N ILE A 73 -22.82 -5.26 -34.70
CA ILE A 73 -22.06 -5.43 -33.45
C ILE A 73 -22.83 -6.33 -32.47
N GLU A 74 -24.11 -6.10 -32.24
CA GLU A 74 -24.96 -6.97 -31.39
C GLU A 74 -25.05 -8.40 -31.93
N ARG A 75 -25.04 -8.58 -33.26
CA ARG A 75 -24.95 -9.90 -33.89
C ARG A 75 -23.57 -10.53 -33.75
N ALA A 76 -22.48 -9.75 -33.69
CA ALA A 76 -21.15 -10.25 -33.36
C ALA A 76 -21.08 -10.73 -31.90
N VAL A 77 -21.65 -9.98 -30.95
CA VAL A 77 -21.79 -10.39 -29.53
C VAL A 77 -22.61 -11.68 -29.42
N THR A 78 -23.80 -11.72 -30.05
CA THR A 78 -24.70 -12.90 -30.02
C THR A 78 -24.05 -14.16 -30.61
N LYS A 79 -23.17 -14.00 -31.62
CA LYS A 79 -22.39 -15.10 -32.21
C LYS A 79 -21.13 -15.48 -31.41
N GLY A 80 -20.81 -14.75 -30.34
CA GLY A 80 -19.60 -14.96 -29.55
C GLY A 80 -18.30 -14.44 -30.17
N LEU A 81 -18.36 -13.72 -31.31
CA LEU A 81 -17.16 -13.29 -32.07
C LEU A 81 -16.31 -12.24 -31.33
N ILE A 82 -16.94 -11.46 -30.45
CA ILE A 82 -16.29 -10.41 -29.65
C ILE A 82 -16.66 -10.50 -28.16
N LEU A 83 -17.15 -11.66 -27.71
CA LEU A 83 -17.67 -11.87 -26.36
C LEU A 83 -16.60 -12.48 -25.44
N TYR A 84 -16.25 -11.77 -24.37
CA TYR A 84 -15.28 -12.23 -23.36
C TYR A 84 -15.86 -12.16 -21.96
N ARG A 85 -15.44 -13.05 -21.06
CA ARG A 85 -15.99 -13.10 -19.69
C ARG A 85 -15.44 -12.00 -18.78
N ASN A 86 -14.20 -11.57 -19.02
CA ASN A 86 -13.52 -10.52 -18.26
C ASN A 86 -12.38 -9.94 -19.12
N ILE A 87 -11.71 -8.90 -18.63
CA ILE A 87 -10.41 -8.41 -19.14
C ILE A 87 -9.28 -8.87 -18.23
N ASN A 88 -8.12 -9.17 -18.78
CA ASN A 88 -6.90 -9.39 -18.00
C ASN A 88 -5.66 -9.03 -18.82
N PHE A 89 -4.51 -8.89 -18.16
CA PHE A 89 -3.22 -8.76 -18.81
C PHE A 89 -2.50 -10.11 -18.72
N LEU A 90 -2.10 -10.69 -19.85
CA LEU A 90 -1.26 -11.89 -19.90
C LEU A 90 -0.28 -11.76 -21.06
N PRO A 91 0.90 -11.17 -20.83
CA PRO A 91 1.88 -10.98 -21.88
C PRO A 91 2.56 -12.31 -22.23
N TYR A 92 2.83 -12.52 -23.51
CA TYR A 92 3.41 -13.75 -24.07
C TYR A 92 4.69 -13.44 -24.84
N SER A 93 5.57 -14.44 -24.95
CA SER A 93 6.85 -14.31 -25.67
C SER A 93 6.63 -14.20 -27.18
N LEU A 94 7.52 -13.50 -27.89
CA LEU A 94 7.42 -13.24 -29.34
C LEU A 94 7.27 -14.50 -30.21
N ASN A 95 7.80 -15.64 -29.74
CA ASN A 95 7.77 -16.93 -30.45
C ASN A 95 6.62 -17.86 -29.98
N THR A 96 5.71 -17.37 -29.14
CA THR A 96 4.56 -18.14 -28.64
C THR A 96 3.28 -17.58 -29.26
N PRO A 97 2.42 -18.40 -29.88
CA PRO A 97 1.13 -17.93 -30.34
C PRO A 97 0.31 -17.39 -29.16
N ALA A 98 -0.48 -16.35 -29.40
CA ALA A 98 -1.35 -15.77 -28.39
C ALA A 98 -2.24 -16.86 -27.75
N HIS A 99 -2.29 -16.89 -26.42
CA HIS A 99 -3.06 -17.90 -25.70
C HIS A 99 -4.56 -17.77 -25.99
N ASP A 100 -5.21 -18.90 -26.33
CA ASP A 100 -6.67 -19.00 -26.33
C ASP A 100 -7.18 -18.79 -24.90
N THR A 101 -7.72 -17.60 -24.65
CA THR A 101 -8.05 -17.11 -23.32
C THR A 101 -9.54 -16.78 -23.24
N LYS A 102 -10.20 -17.26 -22.19
CA LYS A 102 -11.63 -16.98 -21.90
C LYS A 102 -11.89 -15.51 -21.48
N PHE A 103 -10.84 -14.69 -21.45
CA PHE A 103 -10.83 -13.27 -21.12
C PHE A 103 -10.19 -12.50 -22.27
N PHE A 104 -10.52 -11.22 -22.43
CA PHE A 104 -9.87 -10.37 -23.41
C PHE A 104 -8.49 -9.94 -22.88
N ASN A 105 -7.43 -10.29 -23.62
CA ASN A 105 -6.06 -10.01 -23.24
C ASN A 105 -5.65 -8.59 -23.62
N LEU A 106 -5.19 -7.81 -22.63
CA LEU A 106 -4.72 -6.43 -22.82
C LEU A 106 -3.28 -6.34 -23.38
N PHE A 107 -2.62 -7.47 -23.64
CA PHE A 107 -1.29 -7.49 -24.29
C PHE A 107 -1.40 -7.78 -25.78
N ILE A 108 -0.90 -6.83 -26.59
CA ILE A 108 -0.87 -6.86 -28.06
C ILE A 108 0.55 -7.10 -28.62
N GLY A 109 1.43 -7.73 -27.84
CA GLY A 109 2.84 -7.89 -28.21
C GLY A 109 3.70 -6.65 -27.92
N PHE A 110 5.00 -6.80 -28.19
CA PHE A 110 5.98 -5.70 -28.17
C PHE A 110 5.99 -4.96 -29.51
N LEU A 111 6.32 -3.67 -29.46
CA LEU A 111 6.41 -2.81 -30.65
C LEU A 111 7.58 -3.22 -31.55
N ALA A 112 8.80 -3.34 -31.00
CA ALA A 112 9.95 -3.78 -31.79
C ALA A 112 9.87 -5.27 -32.11
N LYS A 113 10.15 -5.61 -33.37
CA LYS A 113 10.41 -6.99 -33.81
C LYS A 113 11.94 -7.18 -33.91
N PRO A 114 12.47 -8.39 -33.64
CA PRO A 114 13.91 -8.63 -33.73
C PRO A 114 14.45 -8.38 -35.15
N ALA A 115 15.56 -7.63 -35.24
CA ALA A 115 16.35 -7.53 -36.47
C ALA A 115 17.06 -8.86 -36.78
N GLN A 116 17.37 -9.10 -38.07
CA GLN A 116 18.05 -10.31 -38.53
C GLN A 116 19.44 -10.49 -37.89
N GLU A 117 20.13 -9.39 -37.63
CA GLU A 117 21.44 -9.36 -36.97
C GLU A 117 21.54 -8.21 -35.96
N ILE A 118 22.49 -8.32 -35.03
CA ILE A 118 22.79 -7.27 -34.06
C ILE A 118 23.87 -6.37 -34.66
N ASN A 119 23.47 -5.30 -35.33
CA ASN A 119 24.41 -4.31 -35.88
C ASN A 119 25.18 -3.61 -34.75
N LYS A 120 26.49 -3.83 -34.70
CA LYS A 120 27.40 -3.26 -33.68
C LYS A 120 27.55 -1.74 -33.76
N GLU A 121 27.47 -1.15 -34.95
CA GLU A 121 27.58 0.30 -35.13
C GLU A 121 26.43 1.04 -34.43
N ILE A 122 25.27 0.40 -34.35
CA ILE A 122 24.09 0.85 -33.60
C ILE A 122 24.19 0.45 -32.12
N MET A 123 24.57 -0.80 -31.83
CA MET A 123 24.49 -1.36 -30.48
C MET A 123 25.63 -0.88 -29.56
N ASP A 124 26.87 -0.79 -30.05
CA ASP A 124 28.04 -0.47 -29.22
C ASP A 124 27.98 0.93 -28.59
N PRO A 125 27.49 2.00 -29.27
CA PRO A 125 27.26 3.30 -28.62
C PRO A 125 26.22 3.26 -27.49
N ILE A 126 25.19 2.41 -27.62
CA ILE A 126 24.15 2.22 -26.59
C ILE A 126 24.71 1.45 -25.40
N LEU A 127 25.46 0.37 -25.65
CA LEU A 127 26.21 -0.37 -24.62
C LEU A 127 27.19 0.54 -23.89
N TRP A 128 27.94 1.37 -24.62
CA TRP A 128 28.85 2.34 -24.03
C TRP A 128 28.12 3.35 -23.15
N HIS A 129 26.96 3.86 -23.56
CA HIS A 129 26.15 4.76 -22.74
C HIS A 129 25.70 4.10 -21.43
N VAL A 130 25.14 2.88 -21.51
CA VAL A 130 24.66 2.16 -20.32
C VAL A 130 25.81 1.82 -19.37
N LYS A 131 26.94 1.32 -19.88
CA LYS A 131 28.10 0.97 -19.05
C LYS A 131 28.74 2.20 -18.39
N ASN A 132 29.07 3.23 -19.17
CA ASN A 132 29.90 4.34 -18.69
C ASN A 132 29.10 5.48 -18.06
N VAL A 133 27.87 5.71 -18.51
CA VAL A 133 27.00 6.77 -17.96
C VAL A 133 26.08 6.19 -16.89
N ILE A 134 25.22 5.23 -17.22
CA ILE A 134 24.21 4.71 -16.28
C ILE A 134 24.82 3.88 -15.14
N CYS A 135 25.80 3.03 -15.44
CA CYS A 135 26.43 2.14 -14.47
C CYS A 135 27.75 2.69 -13.91
N SER A 136 28.19 3.89 -14.33
CA SER A 136 29.44 4.53 -13.92
C SER A 136 30.69 3.63 -14.04
N GLY A 137 30.69 2.71 -15.00
CA GLY A 137 31.76 1.74 -15.25
C GLY A 137 31.68 0.43 -14.45
N ASP A 138 30.71 0.25 -13.54
CA ASP A 138 30.55 -1.01 -12.80
C ASP A 138 29.95 -2.10 -13.70
N GLU A 139 30.80 -3.05 -14.10
CA GLU A 139 30.43 -4.14 -15.01
C GLU A 139 29.33 -5.05 -14.45
N ARG A 140 29.21 -5.15 -13.11
CA ARG A 140 28.18 -5.98 -12.45
C ARG A 140 26.81 -5.33 -12.57
N LEU A 141 26.75 -3.98 -12.57
CA LEU A 141 25.53 -3.22 -12.81
C LEU A 141 25.16 -3.22 -14.29
N ASP A 142 26.15 -3.10 -15.19
CA ASP A 142 25.95 -3.19 -16.65
C ASP A 142 25.39 -4.57 -17.04
N GLU A 143 25.98 -5.66 -16.53
CA GLU A 143 25.43 -7.00 -16.77
C GLU A 143 24.01 -7.15 -16.19
N TYR A 144 23.78 -6.65 -14.97
CA TYR A 144 22.49 -6.75 -14.30
C TYR A 144 21.38 -5.98 -15.03
N ILE A 145 21.60 -4.73 -15.45
CA ILE A 145 20.55 -3.91 -16.09
C ILE A 145 20.13 -4.48 -17.45
N TRP A 146 21.10 -4.95 -18.25
CA TRP A 146 20.80 -5.61 -19.53
C TRP A 146 20.10 -6.96 -19.33
N ASN A 147 20.50 -7.76 -18.34
CA ASN A 147 19.78 -8.98 -17.99
C ASN A 147 18.35 -8.69 -17.48
N TRP A 148 18.15 -7.58 -16.78
CA TRP A 148 16.83 -7.16 -16.26
C TRP A 148 15.88 -6.69 -17.37
N TRP A 149 16.34 -5.90 -18.34
CA TRP A 149 15.55 -5.58 -19.54
C TRP A 149 15.30 -6.81 -20.40
N ALA A 150 16.28 -7.70 -20.56
CA ALA A 150 16.09 -8.97 -21.26
C ALA A 150 15.03 -9.85 -20.57
N TYR A 151 14.99 -9.87 -19.24
CA TYR A 151 13.97 -10.59 -18.47
C TYR A 151 12.55 -10.09 -18.74
N LEU A 152 12.35 -8.76 -18.89
CA LEU A 152 11.03 -8.20 -19.26
C LEU A 152 10.50 -8.70 -20.61
N VAL A 153 11.41 -9.07 -21.53
CA VAL A 153 11.12 -9.49 -22.91
C VAL A 153 11.11 -11.01 -23.08
N GLN A 154 12.03 -11.73 -22.45
CA GLN A 154 12.17 -13.19 -22.53
C GLN A 154 11.29 -13.96 -21.53
N LYS A 155 10.90 -13.31 -20.42
CA LYS A 155 9.99 -13.83 -19.40
C LYS A 155 8.84 -12.84 -19.14
N PRO A 156 8.10 -12.44 -20.19
CA PRO A 156 7.06 -11.43 -20.06
C PRO A 156 6.01 -11.78 -19.02
N GLU A 157 5.67 -13.06 -18.89
CA GLU A 157 4.73 -13.67 -17.94
C GLU A 157 5.24 -13.75 -16.50
N ILE A 158 6.44 -13.24 -16.21
CA ILE A 158 7.02 -13.22 -14.86
C ILE A 158 7.39 -11.79 -14.45
N LYS A 159 6.86 -11.33 -13.32
CA LYS A 159 7.18 -10.02 -12.75
C LYS A 159 8.61 -10.03 -12.17
N PRO A 160 9.48 -9.03 -12.45
CA PRO A 160 10.85 -9.02 -11.93
C PRO A 160 10.97 -8.94 -10.41
N ARG A 161 9.95 -8.45 -9.70
CA ARG A 161 9.92 -8.28 -8.23
C ARG A 161 11.06 -7.44 -7.65
N THR A 162 11.66 -6.62 -8.51
CA THR A 162 12.77 -5.70 -8.21
C THR A 162 12.49 -4.35 -8.85
N ILE A 163 13.16 -3.32 -8.34
CA ILE A 163 13.05 -1.94 -8.80
C ILE A 163 14.46 -1.36 -9.00
N LEU A 164 14.64 -0.67 -10.12
CA LEU A 164 15.91 0.01 -10.44
C LEU A 164 15.81 1.48 -10.03
N VAL A 165 16.82 2.00 -9.33
CA VAL A 165 16.87 3.40 -8.88
C VAL A 165 18.09 4.07 -9.49
N LEU A 166 17.86 4.98 -10.42
CA LEU A 166 18.87 5.76 -11.11
C LEU A 166 18.97 7.15 -10.45
N LYS A 167 19.95 7.33 -9.57
CA LYS A 167 20.29 8.63 -8.96
C LYS A 167 21.36 9.31 -9.80
N SER A 168 21.32 10.63 -9.87
CA SER A 168 22.53 11.43 -10.13
C SER A 168 22.44 12.71 -9.31
N THR A 169 23.56 13.18 -8.77
CA THR A 169 23.63 14.45 -8.02
C THR A 169 23.34 15.67 -8.90
N LEU A 170 23.52 15.53 -10.22
CA LEU A 170 23.35 16.60 -11.20
C LEU A 170 22.27 16.22 -12.23
N GLN A 171 21.45 17.19 -12.64
CA GLN A 171 20.52 17.04 -13.76
C GLN A 171 21.25 16.93 -15.11
N GLN A 172 20.53 16.43 -16.12
CA GLN A 172 20.98 16.30 -17.52
C GLN A 172 22.12 15.29 -17.74
N CYS A 173 22.18 14.22 -16.92
CA CYS A 173 23.12 13.10 -17.11
C CYS A 173 22.61 12.00 -18.06
N GLY A 174 21.50 12.21 -18.78
CA GLY A 174 21.00 11.27 -19.79
C GLY A 174 20.08 10.13 -19.32
N LYS A 175 19.81 9.99 -18.01
CA LYS A 175 18.99 8.93 -17.39
C LYS A 175 17.74 8.53 -18.19
N ASN A 176 16.92 9.52 -18.56
CA ASN A 176 15.64 9.28 -19.21
C ASN A 176 15.80 8.84 -20.69
N ILE A 177 16.89 9.22 -21.36
CA ILE A 177 17.09 8.96 -22.80
C ILE A 177 17.01 7.46 -23.08
N ILE A 178 17.72 6.64 -22.29
CA ILE A 178 17.70 5.19 -22.47
C ILE A 178 16.44 4.54 -21.92
N THR A 179 15.87 5.00 -20.79
CA THR A 179 14.65 4.40 -20.23
C THR A 179 13.44 4.65 -21.13
N ASP A 180 13.33 5.86 -21.68
CA ASP A 180 12.24 6.25 -22.56
C ASP A 180 12.40 5.59 -23.93
N PHE A 181 13.64 5.39 -24.43
CA PHE A 181 13.88 4.58 -25.63
C PHE A 181 13.47 3.11 -25.44
N ILE A 182 13.96 2.44 -24.38
CA ILE A 182 13.58 1.04 -24.09
C ILE A 182 12.06 0.93 -23.89
N GLY A 183 11.46 1.88 -23.17
CA GLY A 183 10.03 1.94 -22.93
C GLY A 183 9.20 2.16 -24.19
N ASP A 184 9.33 3.33 -24.83
CA ASP A 184 8.45 3.76 -25.92
C ASP A 184 8.76 3.08 -27.27
N LYS A 185 10.02 2.76 -27.55
CA LYS A 185 10.46 2.26 -28.87
C LYS A 185 10.66 0.74 -28.91
N VAL A 186 11.27 0.15 -27.87
CA VAL A 186 11.55 -1.31 -27.83
C VAL A 186 10.35 -2.10 -27.33
N LEU A 187 9.88 -1.81 -26.11
CA LEU A 187 8.68 -2.45 -25.57
C LEU A 187 7.41 -1.93 -26.26
N GLY A 188 7.33 -0.61 -26.43
CA GLY A 188 6.19 0.11 -26.98
C GLY A 188 5.51 0.98 -25.92
N SER A 189 5.14 2.20 -26.31
CA SER A 189 4.46 3.19 -25.44
C SER A 189 3.10 2.72 -24.87
N HIS A 190 2.51 1.67 -25.42
CA HIS A 190 1.34 0.97 -24.86
C HIS A 190 1.69 0.12 -23.63
N LEU A 191 2.94 -0.33 -23.50
CA LEU A 191 3.47 -1.09 -22.36
C LEU A 191 4.33 -0.25 -21.42
N HIS A 192 4.72 0.96 -21.82
CA HIS A 192 5.50 1.89 -21.01
C HIS A 192 4.63 2.97 -20.36
N PHE A 193 4.93 3.36 -19.13
CA PHE A 193 4.34 4.54 -18.49
C PHE A 193 5.39 5.27 -17.64
N ALA A 194 5.78 6.47 -18.08
CA ALA A 194 6.67 7.36 -17.34
C ALA A 194 5.89 8.57 -16.77
N THR A 195 6.08 8.90 -15.50
CA THR A 195 5.48 10.11 -14.90
C THR A 195 6.23 10.61 -13.67
N SER A 196 6.15 11.91 -13.40
CA SER A 196 6.54 12.54 -12.13
C SER A 196 5.38 12.68 -11.14
N ASP A 197 4.15 12.41 -11.58
CA ASP A 197 2.93 12.49 -10.76
C ASP A 197 2.64 11.11 -10.14
N LEU A 198 3.18 10.89 -8.95
CA LEU A 198 3.06 9.62 -8.22
C LEU A 198 1.63 9.29 -7.81
N GLU A 199 0.68 10.25 -7.76
CA GLU A 199 -0.72 9.94 -7.49
C GLU A 199 -1.37 9.10 -8.60
N LYS A 200 -0.84 9.17 -9.84
CA LYS A 200 -1.29 8.33 -10.96
C LYS A 200 -0.87 6.85 -10.85
N ILE A 201 0.13 6.56 -10.01
CA ILE A 201 0.65 5.21 -9.77
C ILE A 201 0.14 4.68 -8.43
N LEU A 202 0.23 5.49 -7.38
CA LEU A 202 0.03 5.10 -5.98
C LEU A 202 -1.28 5.63 -5.37
N GLY A 203 -2.00 6.49 -6.08
CA GLY A 203 -3.32 6.99 -5.68
C GLY A 203 -4.46 6.06 -6.08
N ARG A 204 -5.69 6.47 -5.76
CA ARG A 204 -6.91 5.68 -5.99
C ARG A 204 -7.18 5.41 -7.47
N PHE A 205 -7.16 6.46 -8.31
CA PHE A 205 -7.44 6.33 -9.75
C PHE A 205 -6.16 6.00 -10.53
N ASN A 206 -5.75 4.74 -10.47
CA ASN A 206 -4.48 4.21 -10.97
C ASN A 206 -4.55 3.58 -12.38
N SER A 207 -5.55 3.93 -13.19
CA SER A 207 -5.73 3.33 -14.53
C SER A 207 -4.56 3.52 -15.51
N ALA A 208 -3.63 4.43 -15.21
CA ALA A 208 -2.42 4.65 -16.00
C ALA A 208 -1.42 3.47 -15.96
N ILE A 209 -1.36 2.73 -14.84
CA ILE A 209 -0.48 1.56 -14.66
C ILE A 209 -1.09 0.24 -15.18
N GLN A 210 -2.33 0.29 -15.68
CA GLN A 210 -3.00 -0.87 -16.27
C GLN A 210 -2.20 -1.43 -17.46
N ALA A 211 -1.96 -2.75 -17.47
CA ALA A 211 -1.36 -3.48 -18.60
C ALA A 211 0.03 -2.98 -19.06
N ARG A 212 0.86 -2.48 -18.13
CA ARG A 212 2.23 -2.04 -18.43
C ARG A 212 3.27 -3.15 -18.20
N LYS A 213 4.37 -3.12 -18.97
CA LYS A 213 5.60 -3.89 -18.71
C LYS A 213 6.70 -3.06 -18.05
N LEU A 214 6.71 -1.74 -18.23
CA LEU A 214 7.68 -0.84 -17.61
C LEU A 214 6.98 0.41 -17.07
N ILE A 215 7.19 0.71 -15.79
CA ILE A 215 6.68 1.92 -15.14
C ILE A 215 7.87 2.70 -14.59
N VAL A 216 8.03 3.95 -15.03
CA VAL A 216 9.15 4.83 -14.64
C VAL A 216 8.62 6.02 -13.84
N MET A 217 9.12 6.15 -12.62
CA MET A 217 8.83 7.25 -11.71
C MET A 217 9.93 8.31 -11.86
N ASN A 218 9.63 9.41 -12.55
CA ASN A 218 10.60 10.43 -12.93
C ASN A 218 10.63 11.61 -11.95
N GLU A 219 11.82 12.08 -11.60
CA GLU A 219 12.05 13.28 -10.79
C GLU A 219 11.21 13.34 -9.50
N THR A 220 11.14 12.21 -8.79
CA THR A 220 10.34 12.05 -7.57
C THR A 220 10.91 12.85 -6.38
N GLY A 221 10.72 14.16 -6.42
CA GLY A 221 11.02 15.07 -5.32
C GLY A 221 9.87 15.11 -4.33
N MET A 222 9.99 14.36 -3.22
CA MET A 222 9.00 14.34 -2.14
C MET A 222 9.63 14.69 -0.81
N SER A 223 8.84 15.18 0.13
CA SER A 223 9.27 15.24 1.52
C SER A 223 9.43 13.83 2.11
N SER A 224 10.27 13.69 3.14
CA SER A 224 10.50 12.40 3.81
C SER A 224 9.21 11.76 4.34
N GLY A 225 8.28 12.57 4.86
CA GLY A 225 6.97 12.09 5.36
C GLY A 225 6.07 11.49 4.27
N GLU A 226 6.11 12.04 3.05
CA GLU A 226 5.36 11.49 1.92
C GLU A 226 5.97 10.16 1.46
N TRP A 227 7.30 10.09 1.36
CA TRP A 227 8.00 8.83 1.05
C TRP A 227 7.65 7.72 2.03
N HIS A 228 7.52 8.00 3.33
CA HIS A 228 7.08 7.02 4.32
C HIS A 228 5.70 6.44 4.00
N ARG A 229 4.72 7.28 3.63
CA ARG A 229 3.38 6.85 3.23
C ARG A 229 3.40 6.01 1.94
N PHE A 230 4.19 6.43 0.95
CA PHE A 230 4.19 5.81 -0.38
C PHE A 230 5.02 4.52 -0.48
N ASN A 231 6.06 4.36 0.35
CA ASN A 231 6.96 3.20 0.30
C ASN A 231 6.25 1.86 0.55
N GLY A 232 5.25 1.83 1.45
CA GLY A 232 4.47 0.62 1.73
C GLY A 232 3.69 0.14 0.49
N HIS A 233 2.95 1.05 -0.15
CA HIS A 233 2.18 0.74 -1.36
C HIS A 233 3.10 0.37 -2.54
N LEU A 234 4.21 1.09 -2.73
CA LEU A 234 5.18 0.77 -3.78
C LEU A 234 5.81 -0.63 -3.58
N LYS A 235 6.14 -1.01 -2.34
CA LYS A 235 6.65 -2.36 -2.01
C LYS A 235 5.64 -3.48 -2.30
N SER A 236 4.34 -3.21 -2.14
CA SER A 236 3.24 -4.09 -2.56
C SER A 236 3.22 -4.20 -4.10
N LEU A 237 3.13 -3.09 -4.83
CA LEU A 237 3.09 -3.07 -6.30
C LEU A 237 4.29 -3.76 -6.96
N ILE A 238 5.50 -3.68 -6.39
CA ILE A 238 6.68 -4.39 -6.91
C ILE A 238 6.53 -5.92 -6.79
N THR A 239 5.86 -6.43 -5.76
CA THR A 239 5.91 -7.86 -5.38
C THR A 239 4.64 -8.65 -5.71
N GLU A 240 3.48 -8.01 -5.65
CA GLU A 240 2.18 -8.60 -5.93
C GLU A 240 2.03 -8.99 -7.41
N ARG A 241 1.20 -10.01 -7.65
CA ARG A 241 0.91 -10.52 -9.02
C ARG A 241 -0.36 -9.93 -9.62
N MET A 242 -1.19 -9.28 -8.81
CA MET A 242 -2.50 -8.77 -9.19
C MET A 242 -2.62 -7.33 -8.70
N VAL A 243 -3.02 -6.41 -9.57
CA VAL A 243 -3.30 -5.01 -9.21
C VAL A 243 -4.79 -4.73 -9.34
N ALA A 244 -5.35 -4.01 -8.37
CA ALA A 244 -6.69 -3.45 -8.46
C ALA A 244 -6.62 -2.14 -9.27
N ILE A 245 -7.33 -2.05 -10.38
CA ILE A 245 -7.38 -0.88 -11.25
C ILE A 245 -8.73 -0.20 -11.09
N GLU A 246 -8.74 1.03 -10.57
CA GLU A 246 -9.93 1.86 -10.48
C GLU A 246 -9.92 2.94 -11.58
N ARG A 247 -10.87 2.83 -12.51
CA ARG A 247 -11.13 3.84 -13.54
C ARG A 247 -12.28 4.74 -13.08
N LYS A 248 -12.14 6.05 -13.29
CA LYS A 248 -13.17 7.02 -12.90
C LYS A 248 -14.48 6.76 -13.64
N GLY A 249 -15.54 6.42 -12.91
CA GLY A 249 -16.87 6.15 -13.48
C GLY A 249 -17.06 4.73 -14.00
N LEU A 250 -16.16 3.80 -13.67
CA LEU A 250 -16.27 2.36 -13.94
C LEU A 250 -16.06 1.57 -12.64
N GLU A 251 -16.49 0.31 -12.62
CA GLU A 251 -16.20 -0.63 -11.54
C GLU A 251 -14.68 -0.95 -11.46
N THR A 252 -14.18 -1.21 -10.25
CA THR A 252 -12.78 -1.61 -10.02
C THR A 252 -12.56 -3.04 -10.50
N ILE A 253 -11.56 -3.23 -11.37
CA ILE A 253 -11.17 -4.55 -11.90
C ILE A 253 -9.89 -5.03 -11.20
N ARG A 254 -9.71 -6.35 -11.05
CA ARG A 254 -8.41 -6.93 -10.67
C ARG A 254 -7.80 -7.64 -11.87
N ILE A 255 -6.62 -7.22 -12.28
CA ILE A 255 -5.86 -7.81 -13.39
C ILE A 255 -4.48 -8.27 -12.91
N ASN A 256 -3.84 -9.18 -13.64
CA ASN A 256 -2.44 -9.51 -13.40
C ASN A 256 -1.55 -8.29 -13.63
N ASP A 257 -0.45 -8.22 -12.90
CA ASP A 257 0.59 -7.22 -13.07
C ASP A 257 1.95 -7.92 -13.31
N TYR A 258 2.60 -7.56 -14.41
CA TYR A 258 3.94 -8.03 -14.81
C TYR A 258 4.92 -6.88 -15.07
N ALA A 259 4.61 -5.68 -14.58
CA ALA A 259 5.46 -4.49 -14.73
C ALA A 259 6.76 -4.62 -13.93
N GLY A 260 7.88 -4.25 -14.55
CA GLY A 260 9.08 -3.80 -13.87
C GLY A 260 8.97 -2.31 -13.53
N TYR A 261 9.61 -1.89 -12.43
CA TYR A 261 9.60 -0.50 -11.98
C TYR A 261 11.00 0.10 -12.06
N MET A 262 11.07 1.38 -12.41
CA MET A 262 12.27 2.21 -12.31
C MET A 262 11.95 3.54 -11.63
N VAL A 263 12.91 4.10 -10.90
CA VAL A 263 12.88 5.46 -10.36
C VAL A 263 14.05 6.22 -10.96
N THR A 264 13.82 7.42 -11.48
CA THR A 264 14.89 8.38 -11.77
C THR A 264 14.77 9.54 -10.78
N SER A 265 15.86 9.89 -10.09
CA SER A 265 15.84 10.98 -9.12
C SER A 265 17.14 11.78 -9.13
N ASN A 266 17.03 13.05 -8.74
CA ASN A 266 18.14 13.98 -8.57
C ASN A 266 18.41 14.30 -7.08
N GLN A 267 17.67 13.65 -6.16
CA GLN A 267 17.76 13.87 -4.71
C GLN A 267 18.47 12.71 -4.02
N ASP A 268 19.02 12.96 -2.83
CA ASP A 268 19.92 12.01 -2.17
C ASP A 268 19.27 10.74 -1.64
N ALA A 269 18.01 10.80 -1.21
CA ALA A 269 17.25 9.67 -0.67
C ALA A 269 15.93 9.43 -1.42
N PRO A 270 15.95 8.79 -2.61
CA PRO A 270 14.76 8.56 -3.42
C PRO A 270 13.86 7.42 -2.95
N LEU A 271 14.30 6.51 -2.08
CA LEU A 271 13.49 5.43 -1.51
C LEU A 271 14.01 5.03 -0.12
N LYS A 272 13.11 4.68 0.82
CA LYS A 272 13.52 4.06 2.08
C LYS A 272 13.84 2.57 1.89
N ILE A 273 15.12 2.23 2.02
CA ILE A 273 15.70 0.90 1.86
C ILE A 273 15.86 0.28 3.25
N ASP A 274 15.13 -0.80 3.53
CA ASP A 274 15.26 -1.50 4.81
C ASP A 274 16.49 -2.43 4.80
N ILE A 275 17.04 -2.72 5.98
CA ILE A 275 18.17 -3.66 6.11
C ILE A 275 17.76 -5.04 5.58
N GLY A 276 18.55 -5.57 4.65
CA GLY A 276 18.25 -6.84 3.96
C GLY A 276 17.21 -6.74 2.85
N ASP A 277 16.87 -5.54 2.35
CA ASP A 277 16.01 -5.41 1.17
C ASP A 277 16.70 -5.94 -0.10
N SER A 278 16.16 -7.04 -0.64
CA SER A 278 16.60 -7.69 -1.87
C SER A 278 15.70 -7.36 -3.08
N ARG A 279 15.10 -6.17 -3.11
CA ARG A 279 14.25 -5.67 -4.21
C ARG A 279 14.84 -4.44 -4.89
N ILE A 280 15.50 -3.57 -4.14
CA ILE A 280 15.99 -2.27 -4.62
C ILE A 280 17.44 -2.38 -5.15
N VAL A 281 17.66 -1.98 -6.39
CA VAL A 281 18.97 -1.89 -7.06
C VAL A 281 19.31 -0.41 -7.28
N CYS A 282 20.49 0.05 -6.85
CA CYS A 282 20.87 1.46 -6.87
C CYS A 282 22.01 1.71 -7.84
N PHE A 283 21.75 2.54 -8.86
CA PHE A 283 22.68 3.02 -9.87
C PHE A 283 23.01 4.48 -9.58
N ASP A 284 24.29 4.76 -9.33
CA ASP A 284 24.80 6.13 -9.30
C ASP A 284 25.27 6.50 -10.71
N VAL A 285 24.56 7.43 -11.33
CA VAL A 285 24.68 7.74 -12.76
C VAL A 285 25.68 8.87 -12.97
N SER A 286 26.72 8.57 -13.76
CA SER A 286 27.86 9.44 -14.01
C SER A 286 27.47 10.73 -14.74
N ALA A 287 28.08 11.83 -14.31
CA ALA A 287 28.00 13.12 -14.98
C ALA A 287 29.03 13.28 -16.13
N CYS A 288 29.77 12.25 -16.51
CA CYS A 288 30.90 12.35 -17.47
C CYS A 288 30.54 12.92 -18.85
N CYS A 289 29.29 12.75 -19.30
CA CYS A 289 28.79 13.28 -20.57
C CYS A 289 27.99 14.59 -20.40
N ARG A 290 27.82 15.12 -19.18
CA ARG A 290 26.99 16.29 -18.90
C ARG A 290 27.50 17.52 -19.67
N GLY A 291 26.62 18.17 -20.42
CA GLY A 291 26.97 19.31 -21.27
C GLY A 291 27.65 18.96 -22.59
N ASN A 292 27.95 17.68 -22.86
CA ASN A 292 28.50 17.25 -24.14
C ASN A 292 27.38 17.09 -25.19
N ILE A 293 26.94 18.22 -25.75
CA ILE A 293 25.84 18.29 -26.73
C ILE A 293 26.13 17.38 -27.93
N ALA A 294 27.33 17.46 -28.53
CA ALA A 294 27.71 16.65 -29.69
C ALA A 294 27.73 15.13 -29.41
N TYR A 295 27.90 14.69 -28.17
CA TYR A 295 27.71 13.29 -27.79
C TYR A 295 26.23 12.90 -27.77
N PHE A 296 25.37 13.72 -27.15
CA PHE A 296 23.94 13.46 -27.08
C PHE A 296 23.24 13.58 -28.43
N ASP A 297 23.66 14.48 -29.31
CA ASP A 297 23.13 14.58 -30.68
C ASP A 297 23.41 13.30 -31.48
N ARG A 298 24.64 12.76 -31.38
CA ARG A 298 24.99 11.48 -32.03
C ARG A 298 24.21 10.31 -31.44
N LEU A 299 24.08 10.25 -30.12
CA LEU A 299 23.30 9.19 -29.45
C LEU A 299 21.81 9.29 -29.83
N GLY A 300 21.24 10.49 -29.86
CA GLY A 300 19.87 10.74 -30.32
C GLY A 300 19.64 10.24 -31.75
N GLY A 301 20.52 10.62 -32.68
CA GLY A 301 20.46 10.14 -34.07
C GLY A 301 20.54 8.61 -34.22
N ILE A 302 21.27 7.92 -33.34
CA ILE A 302 21.29 6.45 -33.28
C ILE A 302 19.96 5.89 -32.73
N LEU A 303 19.43 6.47 -31.66
CA LEU A 303 18.19 6.00 -31.02
C LEU A 303 16.92 6.30 -31.84
N ASP A 304 16.95 7.34 -32.67
CA ASP A 304 15.86 7.68 -33.60
C ASP A 304 15.91 6.90 -34.93
N HIS A 305 17.01 6.20 -35.22
CA HIS A 305 17.13 5.37 -36.42
C HIS A 305 16.14 4.19 -36.39
N PRO A 306 15.39 3.92 -37.48
CA PRO A 306 14.25 3.00 -37.47
C PRO A 306 14.61 1.54 -37.12
N ASP A 307 15.83 1.10 -37.44
CA ASP A 307 16.27 -0.27 -37.16
C ASP A 307 16.73 -0.47 -35.70
N THR A 308 17.06 0.61 -35.00
CA THR A 308 17.68 0.55 -33.65
C THR A 308 16.83 -0.19 -32.61
N PRO A 309 15.49 -0.01 -32.56
CA PRO A 309 14.65 -0.81 -31.67
C PRO A 309 14.71 -2.32 -31.97
N GLY A 310 14.84 -2.71 -33.24
CA GLY A 310 14.93 -4.11 -33.65
C GLY A 310 16.29 -4.73 -33.33
N VAL A 311 17.38 -3.98 -33.50
CA VAL A 311 18.74 -4.38 -33.08
C VAL A 311 18.79 -4.61 -31.57
N VAL A 312 18.24 -3.68 -30.79
CA VAL A 312 18.18 -3.81 -29.32
C VAL A 312 17.27 -4.95 -28.90
N MET A 313 16.13 -5.17 -29.57
CA MET A 313 15.26 -6.34 -29.33
C MET A 313 16.02 -7.66 -29.55
N SER A 314 16.76 -7.80 -30.65
CA SER A 314 17.59 -8.97 -30.91
C SER A 314 18.69 -9.16 -29.87
N TYR A 315 19.33 -8.08 -29.42
CA TYR A 315 20.31 -8.13 -28.32
C TYR A 315 19.68 -8.60 -27.00
N LEU A 316 18.50 -8.08 -26.63
CA LEU A 316 17.79 -8.51 -25.42
C LEU A 316 17.39 -9.99 -25.49
N LEU A 317 16.96 -10.48 -26.65
CA LEU A 317 16.61 -11.89 -26.88
C LEU A 317 17.85 -12.81 -26.88
N SER A 318 19.03 -12.33 -27.27
CA SER A 318 20.26 -13.15 -27.30
C SER A 318 20.92 -13.35 -25.94
N ARG A 319 20.51 -12.62 -24.88
CA ARG A 319 21.13 -12.72 -23.55
C ARG A 319 20.80 -14.05 -22.86
N ASN A 320 21.80 -14.71 -22.30
CA ASN A 320 21.62 -15.93 -21.52
C ASN A 320 21.18 -15.61 -20.08
N LEU A 321 19.95 -15.98 -19.72
CA LEU A 321 19.38 -15.75 -18.39
C LEU A 321 19.35 -17.00 -17.49
N THR A 322 19.87 -18.16 -17.92
CA THR A 322 19.68 -19.46 -17.22
C THR A 322 20.14 -19.46 -15.77
N ASN A 323 21.26 -18.80 -15.46
CA ASN A 323 21.81 -18.70 -14.09
C ASN A 323 21.50 -17.35 -13.42
N TRP A 324 20.80 -16.45 -14.10
CA TRP A 324 20.48 -15.11 -13.63
C TRP A 324 19.07 -15.06 -13.02
N SER A 325 18.88 -14.18 -12.04
CA SER A 325 17.57 -13.95 -11.45
C SER A 325 17.53 -12.53 -10.87
N PRO A 326 16.42 -11.77 -11.00
CA PRO A 326 16.36 -10.39 -10.52
C PRO A 326 16.72 -10.25 -9.02
N GLY A 327 16.34 -11.21 -8.17
CA GLY A 327 16.67 -11.16 -6.73
C GLY A 327 18.17 -11.22 -6.39
N LYS A 328 19.06 -11.53 -7.33
CA LYS A 328 20.53 -11.50 -7.15
C LYS A 328 21.04 -10.08 -7.40
N ILE A 329 20.74 -9.17 -6.47
CA ILE A 329 21.09 -7.75 -6.58
C ILE A 329 22.58 -7.52 -6.27
N PRO A 330 23.35 -6.82 -7.14
CA PRO A 330 24.69 -6.35 -6.81
C PRO A 330 24.69 -5.36 -5.64
N THR A 331 25.61 -5.54 -4.69
CA THR A 331 25.85 -4.53 -3.64
C THR A 331 26.60 -3.34 -4.23
N THR A 332 26.08 -2.13 -4.02
CA THR A 332 26.65 -0.87 -4.53
C THR A 332 26.87 0.12 -3.39
N LYS A 333 27.93 0.94 -3.50
CA LYS A 333 28.25 1.98 -2.50
C LYS A 333 27.06 2.90 -2.23
N MET A 334 26.38 3.36 -3.29
CA MET A 334 25.17 4.16 -3.19
C MET A 334 24.06 3.48 -2.35
N LYS A 335 23.89 2.15 -2.46
CA LYS A 335 22.90 1.43 -1.64
C LYS A 335 23.31 1.42 -0.17
N GLU A 336 24.58 1.18 0.12
CA GLU A 336 25.15 1.20 1.47
C GLU A 336 25.07 2.60 2.10
N GLU A 337 25.38 3.65 1.34
CA GLU A 337 25.27 5.06 1.73
C GLU A 337 23.81 5.45 2.03
N ILE A 338 22.87 5.16 1.12
CA ILE A 338 21.44 5.43 1.34
C ILE A 338 20.91 4.68 2.57
N MET A 339 21.36 3.44 2.80
CA MET A 339 21.01 2.68 4.00
C MET A 339 21.61 3.31 5.26
N ARG A 340 22.87 3.78 5.22
CA ARG A 340 23.55 4.46 6.33
C ARG A 340 22.86 5.78 6.69
N ASP A 341 22.52 6.61 5.71
CA ASP A 341 21.88 7.91 5.92
C ASP A 341 20.45 7.80 6.45
N GLN A 342 19.80 6.66 6.25
CA GLN A 342 18.48 6.36 6.81
C GLN A 342 18.54 5.79 8.24
N LEU A 343 19.73 5.52 8.78
CA LEU A 343 19.87 5.13 10.19
C LEU A 343 19.66 6.35 11.11
N PRO A 344 19.07 6.16 12.31
CA PRO A 344 18.98 7.21 13.32
C PRO A 344 20.36 7.82 13.62
N ASN A 345 20.43 9.13 13.79
CA ASN A 345 21.72 9.82 13.94
C ASN A 345 22.63 9.35 15.10
N PRO A 346 22.16 8.76 16.23
CA PRO A 346 23.06 8.18 17.23
C PRO A 346 23.69 6.86 16.77
N VAL A 347 23.05 6.15 15.83
CA VAL A 347 23.60 4.93 15.22
C VAL A 347 24.68 5.30 14.19
N ARG A 348 24.42 6.32 13.35
CA ARG A 348 25.42 6.88 12.42
C ARG A 348 26.66 7.37 13.18
N PHE A 349 26.46 8.17 14.25
CA PHE A 349 27.52 8.55 15.17
C PHE A 349 28.35 7.36 15.66
N ILE A 350 27.73 6.29 16.18
CA ILE A 350 28.49 5.13 16.69
C ILE A 350 29.27 4.41 15.59
N ILE A 351 28.71 4.29 14.38
CA ILE A 351 29.44 3.73 13.23
C ILE A 351 30.67 4.59 12.93
N ASP A 352 30.50 5.90 12.76
CA ASP A 352 31.60 6.83 12.48
C ASP A 352 32.67 6.79 13.59
N TYR A 353 32.23 6.87 14.84
CA TYR A 353 33.07 6.89 16.04
C TYR A 353 33.91 5.62 16.17
N ILE A 354 33.33 4.44 15.96
CA ILE A 354 34.08 3.16 15.97
C ILE A 354 34.97 3.04 14.72
N THR A 355 34.55 3.54 13.56
CA THR A 355 35.38 3.48 12.32
C THR A 355 36.70 4.25 12.47
N THR A 356 36.79 5.22 13.39
CA THR A 356 38.06 5.91 13.70
C THR A 356 39.03 5.12 14.59
N TRP A 357 38.62 3.96 15.13
CA TRP A 357 39.47 3.17 16.03
C TRP A 357 40.36 2.19 15.24
N PRO A 358 41.57 1.87 15.73
CA PRO A 358 42.33 0.72 15.25
C PRO A 358 41.56 -0.59 15.49
N GLU A 359 41.65 -1.53 14.56
CA GLU A 359 40.89 -2.81 14.51
C GLU A 359 40.97 -3.67 15.79
N ASN A 360 41.92 -3.40 16.70
CA ASN A 360 42.13 -4.16 17.94
C ASN A 360 41.84 -3.35 19.23
N GLN A 361 41.28 -2.15 19.14
CA GLN A 361 41.04 -1.30 20.32
C GLN A 361 39.72 -1.68 21.03
N ILE A 362 39.82 -2.28 22.22
CA ILE A 362 38.71 -2.43 23.15
C ILE A 362 38.82 -1.34 24.21
N SER A 363 37.90 -0.37 24.20
CA SER A 363 37.89 0.72 25.18
C SER A 363 36.59 0.75 26.01
N ARG A 364 36.73 1.10 27.30
CA ARG A 364 35.61 1.30 28.22
C ARG A 364 35.37 2.79 28.38
N LEU A 365 34.31 3.28 27.77
CA LEU A 365 33.97 4.71 27.76
C LEU A 365 32.82 4.99 28.72
N GLY A 366 32.92 6.12 29.44
CA GLY A 366 31.84 6.63 30.27
C GLY A 366 30.69 7.15 29.41
N CYS A 367 29.44 6.84 29.79
CA CYS A 367 28.24 7.26 29.05
C CYS A 367 28.20 8.77 28.79
N ASP A 368 28.66 9.57 29.76
CA ASP A 368 28.64 11.03 29.66
C ASP A 368 29.63 11.53 28.60
N LYS A 369 30.82 10.93 28.50
CA LYS A 369 31.78 11.25 27.44
C LYS A 369 31.24 10.88 26.06
N VAL A 370 30.73 9.66 25.88
CA VAL A 370 30.15 9.22 24.60
C VAL A 370 29.00 10.12 24.16
N TYR A 371 28.23 10.66 25.12
CA TYR A 371 27.17 11.62 24.81
C TYR A 371 27.69 13.03 24.47
N GLN A 372 28.79 13.51 25.07
CA GLN A 372 29.43 14.76 24.62
C GLN A 372 30.03 14.61 23.22
N ASP A 373 30.75 13.52 22.96
CA ASP A 373 31.32 13.21 21.65
C ASP A 373 30.21 13.12 20.56
N TYR A 374 29.01 12.62 20.93
CA TYR A 374 27.81 12.64 20.08
C TYR A 374 27.27 14.05 19.82
N LEU A 375 27.25 14.94 20.83
CA LEU A 375 26.82 16.33 20.65
C LEU A 375 27.77 17.10 19.73
N GLU A 376 29.09 16.90 19.87
CA GLU A 376 30.11 17.47 18.99
C GLU A 376 29.96 16.94 17.56
N TRP A 377 29.85 15.62 17.37
CA TRP A 377 29.60 15.01 16.07
C TRP A 377 28.30 15.53 15.43
N CYS A 378 27.23 15.73 16.21
CA CYS A 378 26.00 16.34 15.72
C CYS A 378 26.23 17.76 15.21
N GLY A 379 26.99 18.57 15.96
CA GLY A 379 27.38 19.93 15.56
C GLY A 379 28.19 19.94 14.25
N SER A 380 29.18 19.06 14.12
CA SER A 380 30.02 18.95 12.92
C SER A 380 29.28 18.46 11.67
N ASN A 381 28.25 17.61 11.84
CA ASN A 381 27.48 17.03 10.73
C ASN A 381 26.15 17.76 10.43
N GLY A 382 25.85 18.85 11.13
CA GLY A 382 24.58 19.59 10.98
C GLY A 382 23.34 18.81 11.47
N GLU A 383 23.56 17.77 12.29
CA GLU A 383 22.54 16.87 12.80
C GLU A 383 21.87 17.43 14.06
N LYS A 384 20.57 17.21 14.21
CA LYS A 384 19.85 17.65 15.41
C LYS A 384 20.11 16.66 16.57
N PRO A 385 20.72 17.09 17.68
CA PRO A 385 21.01 16.19 18.80
C PRO A 385 19.73 15.74 19.50
N LEU A 386 19.67 14.44 19.80
CA LEU A 386 18.65 13.81 20.63
C LEU A 386 19.08 13.86 22.10
N THR A 387 18.13 13.89 23.04
CA THR A 387 18.45 13.88 24.48
C THR A 387 19.21 12.62 24.88
N SER A 388 20.03 12.68 25.93
CA SER A 388 20.84 11.54 26.42
C SER A 388 20.01 10.28 26.69
N LYS A 389 18.77 10.43 27.18
CA LYS A 389 17.81 9.33 27.38
C LYS A 389 17.37 8.69 26.06
N VAL A 390 17.28 9.45 24.97
CA VAL A 390 16.86 8.98 23.64
C VAL A 390 18.05 8.47 22.83
N ALA A 391 19.15 9.23 22.72
CA ALA A 391 20.40 8.78 22.09
C ALA A 391 20.90 7.48 22.76
N GLY A 392 20.88 7.43 24.09
CA GLY A 392 21.23 6.25 24.87
C GLY A 392 20.35 5.02 24.64
N LYS A 393 19.12 5.14 24.10
CA LYS A 393 18.31 3.98 23.69
C LYS A 393 18.87 3.33 22.42
N TYR A 394 19.21 4.13 21.43
CA TYR A 394 19.82 3.66 20.18
C TYR A 394 21.21 3.04 20.43
N ILE A 395 21.99 3.61 21.35
CA ILE A 395 23.35 3.15 21.67
C ILE A 395 23.36 1.93 22.60
N LYS A 396 22.39 1.76 23.51
CA LYS A 396 22.31 0.61 24.45
C LYS A 396 21.79 -0.71 23.84
N GLY A 397 21.89 -0.89 22.52
CA GLY A 397 21.54 -2.14 21.85
C GLY A 397 22.34 -3.37 22.33
N SER A 398 23.48 -3.16 23.00
CA SER A 398 24.38 -4.24 23.45
C SER A 398 24.53 -4.33 24.98
N LYS A 399 23.89 -5.36 25.54
CA LYS A 399 23.99 -5.95 26.91
C LYS A 399 23.37 -5.24 28.12
N ARG A 400 22.79 -6.07 28.99
CA ARG A 400 22.33 -5.76 30.35
C ARG A 400 23.53 -5.49 31.27
N GLY A 401 23.39 -4.58 32.23
CA GLY A 401 24.32 -4.44 33.36
C GLY A 401 25.34 -3.30 33.28
N GLY A 402 24.88 -2.06 33.15
CA GLY A 402 25.56 -0.86 33.68
C GLY A 402 26.93 -0.44 33.11
N LYS A 403 27.55 -1.19 32.20
CA LYS A 403 28.88 -0.89 31.64
C LYS A 403 28.90 -1.18 30.13
N LEU A 404 29.26 -0.18 29.32
CA LEU A 404 29.51 -0.37 27.90
C LEU A 404 30.88 -1.01 27.68
N ALA A 405 30.94 -2.01 26.81
CA ALA A 405 32.16 -2.55 26.25
C ALA A 405 31.96 -2.67 24.74
N VAL A 406 32.85 -2.04 23.98
CA VAL A 406 32.83 -2.01 22.51
C VAL A 406 34.17 -2.59 22.04
N SER A 407 34.14 -3.61 21.18
CA SER A 407 35.32 -4.09 20.45
C SER A 407 35.28 -3.57 19.01
N ALA A 408 36.47 -3.36 18.45
CA ALA A 408 36.67 -2.80 17.11
C ALA A 408 36.65 -3.87 16.00
N ASP A 409 35.94 -4.99 16.20
CA ASP A 409 35.72 -5.97 15.15
C ASP A 409 34.80 -5.36 14.07
N PRO A 410 35.26 -5.15 12.83
CA PRO A 410 34.37 -4.70 11.77
C PRO A 410 33.31 -5.78 11.52
N PRO A 411 32.06 -5.41 11.15
CA PRO A 411 31.13 -6.38 10.60
C PRO A 411 31.68 -6.85 9.25
N LEU A 412 32.47 -7.93 9.28
CA LEU A 412 33.08 -8.53 8.10
C LEU A 412 31.99 -8.89 7.10
N ILE A 413 31.97 -8.14 5.99
CA ILE A 413 31.27 -8.50 4.78
C ILE A 413 31.99 -9.73 4.23
N ASN A 414 31.54 -10.92 4.63
CA ASN A 414 31.96 -12.16 4.01
C ASN A 414 30.74 -12.97 3.60
N SER A 415 30.57 -13.05 2.29
CA SER A 415 29.63 -13.95 1.63
C SER A 415 30.06 -15.40 1.83
N SER A 416 29.11 -16.32 1.67
CA SER A 416 29.29 -17.78 1.74
C SER A 416 29.76 -18.36 3.09
N LEU A 417 28.78 -18.63 3.97
CA LEU A 417 28.50 -19.95 4.57
C LEU A 417 27.63 -19.76 5.82
N TRP A 418 26.34 -20.07 5.71
CA TRP A 418 25.56 -20.82 6.73
C TRP A 418 24.21 -21.25 6.13
N PRO A 419 23.57 -22.33 6.63
CA PRO A 419 22.37 -22.90 6.02
C PRO A 419 21.12 -22.03 6.22
N CYS A 420 20.08 -22.34 5.46
CA CYS A 420 18.79 -21.65 5.54
C CYS A 420 18.02 -22.06 6.81
N GLU A 421 18.07 -21.22 7.85
CA GLU A 421 17.11 -21.25 8.96
C GLU A 421 16.25 -19.96 8.97
N THR A 422 14.99 -20.11 9.39
CA THR A 422 13.88 -19.22 9.01
C THR A 422 13.71 -18.01 9.93
N ARG A 423 13.14 -16.93 9.38
CA ARG A 423 12.89 -15.60 9.99
C ARG A 423 11.91 -15.55 11.20
N GLN A 424 11.80 -16.61 12.02
CA GLN A 424 10.86 -16.63 13.17
C GLN A 424 11.42 -16.03 14.47
N ASP A 425 12.73 -15.77 14.58
CA ASP A 425 13.37 -15.57 15.88
C ASP A 425 13.55 -14.11 16.36
N GLU A 426 13.31 -13.09 15.52
CA GLU A 426 13.38 -11.69 15.98
C GLU A 426 12.11 -11.19 16.67
N SER A 427 10.92 -11.63 16.25
CA SER A 427 9.67 -11.34 16.99
C SER A 427 9.69 -11.96 18.39
N ARG A 428 10.34 -13.13 18.54
CA ARG A 428 10.61 -13.82 19.81
C ARG A 428 11.52 -13.06 20.76
N LYS A 429 12.41 -12.17 20.26
CA LYS A 429 13.31 -11.39 21.13
C LYS A 429 12.58 -10.24 21.83
N ASN A 430 11.67 -9.54 21.14
CA ASN A 430 10.89 -8.45 21.74
C ASN A 430 9.73 -8.95 22.61
N THR A 431 9.06 -10.05 22.25
CA THR A 431 8.06 -10.68 23.13
C THR A 431 8.67 -11.13 24.46
N LYS A 432 9.90 -11.69 24.46
CA LYS A 432 10.65 -12.04 25.68
C LYS A 432 10.96 -10.84 26.61
N ALA A 433 10.82 -9.60 26.15
CA ALA A 433 10.95 -8.41 27.00
C ALA A 433 9.61 -7.95 27.62
N PHE A 434 8.48 -8.33 27.03
CA PHE A 434 7.13 -8.02 27.51
C PHE A 434 6.55 -9.10 28.42
N PHE A 435 6.73 -10.38 28.09
CA PHE A 435 6.20 -11.50 28.87
C PHE A 435 6.52 -11.46 30.38
N PRO A 436 7.71 -11.03 30.84
CA PRO A 436 8.01 -10.91 32.28
C PRO A 436 7.21 -9.82 33.03
N ARG A 437 6.37 -9.04 32.34
CA ARG A 437 5.49 -8.00 32.93
C ARG A 437 4.01 -8.39 32.96
N ILE A 438 3.65 -9.53 32.38
CA ILE A 438 2.28 -10.03 32.30
C ILE A 438 2.09 -11.06 33.43
N THR A 439 0.95 -11.03 34.14
CA THR A 439 0.64 -11.97 35.24
C THR A 439 0.18 -13.35 34.76
N LEU A 440 0.54 -13.72 33.53
CA LEU A 440 0.22 -14.99 32.87
C LEU A 440 1.51 -15.78 32.68
N ASP A 441 1.46 -17.08 32.95
CA ASP A 441 2.63 -17.94 32.93
C ASP A 441 2.57 -19.03 31.83
N THR A 442 3.63 -19.82 31.73
CA THR A 442 3.72 -20.95 30.79
C THR A 442 3.06 -22.24 31.28
N SER A 443 2.45 -22.27 32.48
CA SER A 443 1.69 -23.42 32.96
C SER A 443 0.47 -23.67 32.06
N GLU A 444 -0.01 -24.91 32.03
CA GLU A 444 -1.31 -25.25 31.43
C GLU A 444 -2.48 -25.06 32.41
N CYS A 445 -2.20 -24.86 33.71
CA CYS A 445 -3.24 -24.65 34.70
C CYS A 445 -4.00 -23.33 34.46
N SER A 446 -5.28 -23.31 34.80
CA SER A 446 -6.14 -22.11 34.80
C SER A 446 -5.54 -21.00 35.67
N ASP A 447 -5.50 -19.79 35.12
CA ASP A 447 -4.89 -18.63 35.77
C ASP A 447 -5.64 -18.16 37.04
N VAL A 448 -6.87 -18.64 37.24
CA VAL A 448 -7.72 -18.36 38.44
C VAL A 448 -7.26 -19.18 39.66
N ARG A 449 -6.63 -20.35 39.44
CA ARG A 449 -6.37 -21.30 40.53
C ARG A 449 -5.11 -20.96 41.35
N ARG A 450 -4.19 -20.15 40.81
CA ARG A 450 -2.91 -19.86 41.47
C ARG A 450 -3.01 -18.96 42.70
N ASP A 451 -4.02 -18.09 42.76
CA ASP A 451 -4.19 -17.16 43.88
C ASP A 451 -4.74 -17.84 45.16
N ARG A 452 -5.08 -19.14 45.10
CA ARG A 452 -5.47 -19.96 46.27
C ARG A 452 -4.26 -20.68 46.89
N GLY A 453 -3.29 -19.90 47.37
CA GLY A 453 -2.28 -20.32 48.37
C GLY A 453 -1.32 -21.43 47.95
N GLY A 454 -0.14 -21.06 47.44
CA GLY A 454 1.00 -21.97 47.30
C GLY A 454 2.31 -21.20 47.09
N GLU A 455 3.35 -21.54 47.85
CA GLU A 455 4.67 -20.88 47.78
C GLU A 455 5.40 -21.16 46.45
N GLU A 456 6.20 -20.19 46.01
CA GLU A 456 7.01 -20.31 44.79
C GLU A 456 8.10 -21.39 44.94
N GLY A 457 7.99 -22.47 44.17
CA GLY A 457 9.08 -23.47 44.06
C GLY A 457 8.62 -24.88 43.65
N SER A 458 7.37 -25.24 43.95
CA SER A 458 6.78 -26.53 43.57
C SER A 458 6.08 -26.45 42.20
N ARG A 459 6.17 -27.51 41.38
CA ARG A 459 5.31 -27.67 40.18
C ARG A 459 3.87 -27.86 40.65
N SER A 460 3.10 -26.78 40.67
CA SER A 460 1.67 -26.80 40.98
C SER A 460 0.90 -27.72 40.03
N LEU A 461 0.30 -28.79 40.56
CA LEU A 461 -0.54 -29.72 39.79
C LEU A 461 -1.84 -29.02 39.40
N CYS A 462 -2.25 -29.14 38.13
CA CYS A 462 -3.45 -28.47 37.63
C CYS A 462 -4.73 -29.22 38.02
N SER A 463 -4.69 -30.56 37.96
CA SER A 463 -5.79 -31.46 38.32
C SER A 463 -6.28 -31.24 39.76
N SER A 464 -7.58 -31.36 40.03
CA SER A 464 -8.14 -31.36 41.40
C SER A 464 -7.62 -32.55 42.22
N GLU A 465 -7.67 -32.50 43.55
CA GLU A 465 -7.25 -33.62 44.41
C GLU A 465 -7.94 -34.95 44.07
N LYS A 466 -9.19 -34.87 43.60
CA LYS A 466 -10.01 -36.01 43.20
C LYS A 466 -9.44 -36.67 41.94
N THR A 467 -9.11 -35.88 40.93
CA THR A 467 -8.47 -36.35 39.68
C THR A 467 -7.02 -36.78 39.93
N GLN A 468 -6.29 -36.12 40.82
CA GLN A 468 -4.96 -36.53 41.25
C GLN A 468 -4.94 -37.93 41.87
N LYS A 469 -5.96 -38.32 42.65
CA LYS A 469 -6.11 -39.69 43.16
C LYS A 469 -6.29 -40.69 42.02
N LEU A 470 -7.19 -40.41 41.07
CA LEU A 470 -7.42 -41.23 39.88
C LEU A 470 -6.15 -41.39 39.01
N LEU A 471 -5.37 -40.32 38.83
CA LEU A 471 -4.09 -40.35 38.12
C LEU A 471 -3.06 -41.24 38.82
N LYS A 472 -2.95 -41.19 40.16
CA LYS A 472 -2.07 -42.06 40.95
C LYS A 472 -2.46 -43.53 40.82
N GLU A 473 -3.75 -43.85 40.91
CA GLU A 473 -4.27 -45.21 40.71
C GLU A 473 -4.00 -45.72 39.28
N PHE A 474 -4.25 -44.89 38.26
CA PHE A 474 -3.99 -45.24 36.86
C PHE A 474 -2.50 -45.49 36.58
N GLY A 475 -1.63 -44.74 37.26
CA GLY A 475 -0.17 -44.88 37.21
C GLY A 475 0.39 -46.09 37.99
N GLN A 476 -0.43 -46.84 38.73
CA GLN A 476 -0.03 -48.00 39.55
C GLN A 476 1.10 -47.67 40.55
N ALA A 477 1.08 -46.46 41.13
CA ALA A 477 2.05 -46.08 42.15
C ALA A 477 1.67 -46.68 43.50
N ASN A 478 2.45 -47.66 43.98
CA ASN A 478 2.36 -48.12 45.37
C ASN A 478 2.77 -46.98 46.31
N SER A 479 1.95 -46.75 47.33
CA SER A 479 2.08 -45.62 48.25
C SER A 479 3.08 -45.90 49.37
N GLU A 480 4.38 -45.94 49.06
CA GLU A 480 5.44 -46.02 50.07
C GLU A 480 6.79 -45.56 49.50
N GLU A 481 6.95 -44.24 49.34
CA GLU A 481 8.14 -43.46 49.72
C GLU A 481 7.89 -41.97 49.43
N GLY A 482 8.58 -41.10 50.18
CA GLY A 482 8.39 -39.66 50.08
C GLY A 482 8.89 -39.07 48.76
N GLU A 483 8.26 -37.95 48.36
CA GLU A 483 8.67 -37.06 47.27
C GLU A 483 8.49 -37.57 45.82
N ARG A 484 7.44 -37.01 45.20
CA ARG A 484 7.22 -36.73 43.75
C ARG A 484 6.10 -37.55 43.07
N PHE A 485 5.19 -36.83 42.42
CA PHE A 485 4.01 -37.39 41.72
C PHE A 485 4.44 -38.32 40.56
N PRO A 486 3.74 -39.45 40.30
CA PRO A 486 4.20 -40.52 39.39
C PRO A 486 4.12 -40.22 37.88
N TRP A 487 4.35 -38.97 37.48
CA TRP A 487 4.27 -38.50 36.10
C TRP A 487 5.08 -39.33 35.10
N LEU A 488 6.27 -39.81 35.48
CA LEU A 488 7.10 -40.61 34.58
C LEU A 488 6.40 -41.91 34.13
N GLN A 489 5.64 -42.57 35.01
CA GLN A 489 4.93 -43.80 34.67
C GLN A 489 3.66 -43.49 33.85
N ILE A 490 2.92 -42.45 34.24
CA ILE A 490 1.73 -42.00 33.53
C ILE A 490 2.08 -41.59 32.08
N TYR A 491 3.15 -40.81 31.90
CA TYR A 491 3.63 -40.37 30.58
C TYR A 491 4.15 -41.53 29.73
N LYS A 492 4.90 -42.48 30.30
CA LYS A 492 5.28 -43.72 29.58
C LYS A 492 4.06 -44.55 29.15
N LYS A 493 3.01 -44.62 29.98
CA LYS A 493 1.79 -45.40 29.72
C LYS A 493 0.85 -44.76 28.70
N THR A 494 0.90 -43.44 28.55
CA THR A 494 -0.02 -42.66 27.70
C THR A 494 0.63 -42.05 26.46
N GLY A 495 1.95 -41.91 26.42
CA GLY A 495 2.68 -41.14 25.41
C GLY A 495 2.59 -39.62 25.58
N CYS A 496 1.85 -39.13 26.57
CA CYS A 496 1.67 -37.69 26.85
C CYS A 496 2.86 -37.07 27.59
N GLN A 497 2.94 -35.73 27.58
CA GLN A 497 3.95 -34.96 28.33
C GLN A 497 3.36 -33.88 29.25
N THR A 498 2.03 -33.72 29.26
CA THR A 498 1.27 -32.73 30.03
C THR A 498 0.09 -33.39 30.75
N GLU A 499 -0.47 -32.76 31.80
CA GLU A 499 -1.65 -33.32 32.48
C GLU A 499 -2.87 -33.29 31.55
N SER A 500 -3.10 -32.18 30.83
CA SER A 500 -4.24 -32.02 29.91
C SER A 500 -4.30 -33.12 28.85
N CYS A 501 -3.14 -33.48 28.28
CA CYS A 501 -3.02 -34.59 27.33
C CYS A 501 -3.44 -35.91 27.98
N VAL A 502 -2.99 -36.20 29.21
CA VAL A 502 -3.37 -37.42 29.93
C VAL A 502 -4.87 -37.46 30.20
N LEU A 503 -5.48 -36.34 30.59
CA LEU A 503 -6.92 -36.24 30.83
C LEU A 503 -7.74 -36.48 29.54
N ALA A 504 -7.23 -36.03 28.39
CA ALA A 504 -7.85 -36.23 27.08
C ALA A 504 -7.59 -37.63 26.45
N GLN A 505 -6.73 -38.47 27.04
CA GLN A 505 -6.43 -39.79 26.47
C GLN A 505 -7.60 -40.79 26.63
N PRO A 506 -8.05 -41.46 25.56
CA PRO A 506 -9.15 -42.44 25.64
C PRO A 506 -8.89 -43.60 26.62
N SER A 507 -7.62 -43.92 26.90
CA SER A 507 -7.23 -44.95 27.87
C SER A 507 -7.45 -44.51 29.33
N PHE A 508 -7.31 -43.21 29.62
CA PHE A 508 -7.59 -42.64 30.93
C PHE A 508 -9.08 -42.32 31.10
N GLN A 509 -9.74 -41.80 30.05
CA GLN A 509 -11.20 -41.57 30.05
C GLN A 509 -11.96 -42.86 30.40
N LYS A 510 -11.68 -43.97 29.72
CA LYS A 510 -12.29 -45.30 30.02
C LYS A 510 -11.99 -45.81 31.43
N PHE A 511 -10.83 -45.47 32.00
CA PHE A 511 -10.50 -45.81 33.38
C PHE A 511 -11.31 -44.98 34.38
N VAL A 512 -11.53 -43.70 34.12
CA VAL A 512 -12.34 -42.83 34.96
C VAL A 512 -13.83 -43.20 34.89
N GLU A 513 -14.33 -43.58 33.72
CA GLU A 513 -15.67 -44.16 33.54
C GLU A 513 -15.82 -45.48 34.30
N SER A 514 -14.83 -46.39 34.26
CA SER A 514 -14.88 -47.66 35.01
C SER A 514 -14.81 -47.49 36.53
N LYS A 515 -14.41 -46.30 37.01
CA LYS A 515 -14.45 -45.88 38.42
C LYS A 515 -15.79 -45.23 38.83
N GLY A 516 -16.79 -45.19 37.94
CA GLY A 516 -18.13 -44.70 38.22
C GLY A 516 -18.31 -43.19 38.05
N PHE A 517 -17.38 -42.50 37.40
CA PHE A 517 -17.54 -41.09 37.02
C PHE A 517 -18.22 -40.97 35.67
N GLY A 518 -19.17 -40.03 35.54
CA GLY A 518 -19.83 -39.77 34.25
C GLY A 518 -18.86 -39.18 33.24
N SER A 519 -19.10 -39.42 31.94
CA SER A 519 -18.21 -39.04 30.84
C SER A 519 -17.75 -37.57 30.89
N ARG A 520 -18.66 -36.63 31.19
CA ARG A 520 -18.36 -35.19 31.33
C ARG A 520 -17.54 -34.79 32.56
N PHE A 521 -17.12 -35.73 33.41
CA PHE A 521 -16.32 -35.40 34.61
C PHE A 521 -14.95 -34.83 34.23
N LEU A 522 -14.29 -35.42 33.22
CA LEU A 522 -12.99 -34.95 32.76
C LEU A 522 -13.09 -33.70 31.89
N ASP A 523 -14.17 -33.54 31.12
CA ASP A 523 -14.45 -32.32 30.36
C ASP A 523 -14.55 -31.12 31.32
N LYS A 524 -15.39 -31.20 32.37
CA LYS A 524 -15.47 -30.17 33.41
C LYS A 524 -14.15 -29.90 34.12
N GLU A 525 -13.32 -30.92 34.31
CA GLU A 525 -12.00 -30.77 34.94
C GLU A 525 -11.06 -29.96 34.04
N LEU A 526 -11.05 -30.25 32.73
CA LEU A 526 -10.33 -29.49 31.72
C LEU A 526 -10.86 -28.05 31.63
N ASP A 527 -12.17 -27.86 31.64
CA ASP A 527 -12.78 -26.53 31.49
C ASP A 527 -12.41 -25.58 32.63
N ILE A 528 -12.49 -26.07 33.88
CA ILE A 528 -12.31 -25.26 35.09
C ILE A 528 -10.83 -25.08 35.46
N ASN A 529 -10.04 -26.16 35.37
CA ASN A 529 -8.70 -26.20 35.96
C ASN A 529 -7.55 -25.99 34.97
N PHE A 530 -7.83 -25.90 33.67
CA PHE A 530 -6.84 -25.68 32.62
C PHE A 530 -7.15 -24.44 31.79
N LYS A 531 -6.12 -23.93 31.10
CA LYS A 531 -6.28 -22.91 30.05
C LYS A 531 -7.02 -23.51 28.85
N ALA A 532 -7.64 -22.65 28.05
CA ALA A 532 -8.37 -23.03 26.84
C ALA A 532 -7.53 -23.91 25.90
N SER A 533 -8.20 -24.80 25.17
CA SER A 533 -7.52 -25.65 24.19
C SER A 533 -7.04 -24.83 22.99
N GLY A 534 -5.93 -25.22 22.36
CA GLY A 534 -5.41 -24.49 21.21
C GLY A 534 -4.00 -24.91 20.76
N PRO A 535 -3.47 -24.26 19.70
CA PRO A 535 -2.16 -24.55 19.11
C PRO A 535 -0.99 -24.03 19.97
N ARG A 536 -0.85 -24.58 21.18
CA ARG A 536 0.16 -24.15 22.18
C ARG A 536 1.60 -24.26 21.68
N ASP A 537 1.94 -25.42 21.12
CA ASP A 537 3.32 -25.78 20.74
C ASP A 537 3.47 -25.88 19.20
N SER A 538 2.55 -25.29 18.44
CA SER A 538 2.56 -25.27 16.97
C SER A 538 2.24 -23.88 16.41
N THR A 539 2.50 -23.66 15.11
CA THR A 539 2.16 -22.41 14.41
C THR A 539 0.84 -22.51 13.65
N ALA A 540 -0.10 -23.35 14.12
CA ALA A 540 -1.42 -23.43 13.52
C ALA A 540 -2.28 -22.20 13.90
N TRP A 541 -3.24 -21.86 13.05
CA TRP A 541 -4.11 -20.70 13.26
C TRP A 541 -5.05 -20.92 14.45
N LEU A 542 -5.31 -19.85 15.20
CA LEU A 542 -6.36 -19.84 16.23
C LEU A 542 -7.74 -19.92 15.56
N SER A 543 -8.60 -20.78 16.11
CA SER A 543 -10.03 -20.73 15.83
C SER A 543 -10.71 -19.63 16.65
N ASN A 544 -11.92 -19.29 16.23
CA ASN A 544 -12.83 -18.41 16.94
C ASN A 544 -13.08 -18.92 18.38
N SER A 545 -13.27 -20.24 18.54
CA SER A 545 -13.46 -20.87 19.86
C SER A 545 -12.22 -20.74 20.76
N ASN A 546 -11.00 -20.87 20.23
CA ASN A 546 -9.79 -20.69 21.04
C ASN A 546 -9.71 -19.28 21.65
N ILE A 547 -10.23 -18.27 20.93
CA ILE A 547 -10.24 -16.87 21.36
C ILE A 547 -11.34 -16.64 22.41
N ASP A 548 -12.58 -17.06 22.12
CA ASP A 548 -13.72 -16.91 23.03
C ASP A 548 -13.49 -17.65 24.37
N GLU A 549 -13.06 -18.92 24.31
CA GLU A 549 -12.73 -19.75 25.48
C GLU A 549 -11.64 -19.10 26.36
N THR A 550 -10.70 -18.38 25.74
CA THR A 550 -9.63 -17.65 26.44
C THR A 550 -10.17 -16.38 27.10
N PHE A 551 -10.98 -15.59 26.38
CA PHE A 551 -11.56 -14.34 26.89
C PHE A 551 -12.53 -14.61 28.05
N GLN A 552 -13.35 -15.65 27.96
CA GLN A 552 -14.24 -16.08 29.05
C GLN A 552 -13.44 -16.50 30.30
N ARG A 553 -12.35 -17.27 30.14
CA ARG A 553 -11.45 -17.63 31.26
C ARG A 553 -10.74 -16.41 31.86
N TRP A 554 -10.36 -15.43 31.05
CA TRP A 554 -9.82 -14.16 31.54
C TRP A 554 -10.85 -13.35 32.33
N ALA A 555 -12.12 -13.32 31.93
CA ALA A 555 -13.18 -12.68 32.70
C ALA A 555 -13.50 -13.36 34.05
N GLN A 556 -13.04 -14.60 34.27
CA GLN A 556 -13.06 -15.25 35.60
C GLN A 556 -11.89 -14.81 36.49
N LYS A 557 -10.80 -14.28 35.93
CA LYS A 557 -9.63 -13.75 36.65
C LYS A 557 -9.71 -12.23 36.87
N PHE A 558 -10.17 -11.52 35.85
CA PHE A 558 -10.29 -10.07 35.81
C PHE A 558 -11.77 -9.71 35.94
N ASP A 559 -12.22 -9.48 37.17
CA ASP A 559 -13.63 -9.19 37.46
C ASP A 559 -14.15 -7.91 36.78
N ASP A 560 -13.24 -7.02 36.38
CA ASP A 560 -13.49 -5.76 35.69
C ASP A 560 -13.42 -5.86 34.15
N PHE A 561 -13.22 -7.05 33.58
CA PHE A 561 -13.11 -7.30 32.14
C PHE A 561 -14.38 -7.92 31.54
N TYR A 562 -14.95 -7.24 30.53
CA TYR A 562 -16.05 -7.76 29.71
C TYR A 562 -15.50 -8.52 28.49
N PRO A 563 -15.73 -9.84 28.38
CA PRO A 563 -15.33 -10.63 27.22
C PRO A 563 -16.40 -10.52 26.13
N CYS A 564 -16.20 -9.64 25.16
CA CYS A 564 -17.04 -9.67 23.96
C CYS A 564 -16.62 -10.87 23.10
N PRO A 565 -17.58 -11.68 22.58
CA PRO A 565 -17.27 -12.70 21.59
C PRO A 565 -16.49 -12.15 20.40
N PHE A 566 -15.79 -13.02 19.69
CA PHE A 566 -15.18 -12.65 18.41
C PHE A 566 -16.23 -12.13 17.42
N THR A 567 -15.77 -11.37 16.43
CA THR A 567 -16.61 -10.88 15.34
C THR A 567 -15.87 -10.92 13.99
N ILE A 568 -16.59 -10.65 12.90
CA ILE A 568 -16.11 -10.67 11.51
C ILE A 568 -16.28 -9.28 10.86
N ALA A 569 -15.60 -9.01 9.74
CA ALA A 569 -15.53 -7.67 9.14
C ALA A 569 -16.90 -7.02 8.82
N ASP A 570 -17.91 -7.84 8.51
CA ASP A 570 -19.30 -7.48 8.17
C ASP A 570 -20.24 -7.32 9.39
N PHE A 571 -19.70 -7.20 10.61
CA PHE A 571 -20.46 -7.10 11.86
C PHE A 571 -21.57 -6.04 11.90
N GLU A 572 -21.38 -4.87 11.25
CA GLU A 572 -22.43 -3.83 11.17
C GLU A 572 -23.58 -4.20 10.21
N GLU A 573 -23.33 -5.04 9.19
CA GLU A 573 -24.35 -5.49 8.23
C GLU A 573 -25.14 -6.69 8.77
N MET A 574 -24.48 -7.51 9.61
CA MET A 574 -25.05 -8.70 10.25
C MET A 574 -25.76 -8.41 11.60
N GLU A 575 -25.81 -7.14 12.03
CA GLU A 575 -26.31 -6.70 13.35
C GLU A 575 -25.74 -7.51 14.53
N ASP A 576 -24.44 -7.85 14.45
CA ASP A 576 -23.76 -8.69 15.44
C ASP A 576 -23.84 -8.07 16.86
N ARG A 577 -23.71 -8.89 17.90
CA ARG A 577 -23.58 -8.48 19.30
C ARG A 577 -22.52 -7.40 19.47
N PHE A 578 -21.40 -7.47 18.74
CA PHE A 578 -20.38 -6.43 18.74
C PHE A 578 -20.88 -5.10 18.13
N ALA A 579 -21.73 -5.11 17.11
CA ALA A 579 -22.30 -3.89 16.54
C ALA A 579 -23.29 -3.20 17.49
N THR A 580 -24.07 -4.01 18.21
CA THR A 580 -25.26 -3.61 18.98
C THR A 580 -25.00 -3.34 20.47
N ILE A 581 -23.87 -3.83 21.03
CA ILE A 581 -23.55 -3.72 22.46
C ILE A 581 -23.60 -2.29 23.00
N ASP A 582 -24.22 -2.11 24.18
CA ASP A 582 -24.19 -0.82 24.84
C ASP A 582 -23.05 -0.72 25.85
N MET A 583 -21.99 0.00 25.46
CA MET A 583 -20.83 0.26 26.31
C MET A 583 -21.15 0.98 27.64
N ILE A 584 -22.29 1.68 27.74
CA ILE A 584 -22.74 2.24 29.03
C ILE A 584 -23.36 1.14 29.89
N GLY A 585 -24.22 0.29 29.31
CA GLY A 585 -24.69 -0.95 29.93
C GLY A 585 -23.57 -1.90 30.37
N VAL A 586 -22.42 -1.95 29.68
CA VAL A 586 -21.21 -2.67 30.14
C VAL A 586 -20.64 -2.05 31.43
N LEU A 587 -20.49 -0.73 31.46
CA LEU A 587 -19.94 0.02 32.60
C LEU A 587 -20.86 -0.02 33.83
N GLU A 588 -22.17 0.08 33.63
CA GLU A 588 -23.17 0.04 34.71
C GLU A 588 -23.58 -1.39 35.09
N GLY A 589 -23.21 -2.38 34.28
CA GLY A 589 -23.42 -3.80 34.55
C GLY A 589 -24.78 -4.36 34.16
N TYR A 590 -25.50 -3.69 33.26
CA TYR A 590 -26.77 -4.17 32.70
C TYR A 590 -26.57 -5.19 31.58
N GLU A 591 -25.44 -5.14 30.88
CA GLU A 591 -25.09 -6.11 29.83
C GLU A 591 -24.76 -7.49 30.43
N PRO A 592 -25.36 -8.58 29.93
CA PRO A 592 -25.13 -9.93 30.46
C PRO A 592 -23.76 -10.47 30.02
N VAL A 593 -22.99 -11.04 30.96
CA VAL A 593 -21.81 -11.86 30.64
C VAL A 593 -22.12 -13.33 30.92
N GLU A 594 -21.83 -14.16 29.93
CA GLU A 594 -21.82 -15.62 30.06
C GLU A 594 -20.41 -16.04 30.53
N LEU A 595 -20.34 -16.67 31.70
CA LEU A 595 -19.13 -17.26 32.24
C LEU A 595 -19.37 -18.76 32.40
N GLU A 596 -18.54 -19.60 31.79
CA GLU A 596 -18.62 -21.06 31.85
C GLU A 596 -18.23 -21.64 33.23
N THR A 597 -19.02 -21.30 34.24
CA THR A 597 -19.03 -21.95 35.56
C THR A 597 -20.48 -22.22 35.94
N GLU A 598 -20.72 -23.14 36.89
CA GLU A 598 -22.05 -23.70 37.18
C GLU A 598 -23.08 -22.71 37.81
N ILE A 599 -22.85 -21.39 37.69
CA ILE A 599 -23.65 -20.31 38.32
C ILE A 599 -23.88 -19.13 37.35
N GLY A 600 -24.63 -19.41 36.28
CA GLY A 600 -25.53 -18.46 35.58
C GLY A 600 -24.93 -17.25 34.85
N VAL A 601 -25.79 -16.60 34.06
CA VAL A 601 -25.50 -15.30 33.42
C VAL A 601 -25.28 -14.25 34.52
N LYS A 602 -24.11 -13.62 34.55
CA LYS A 602 -23.81 -12.57 35.52
C LYS A 602 -24.01 -11.18 34.91
N LYS A 603 -24.63 -10.30 35.70
CA LYS A 603 -24.73 -8.86 35.44
C LYS A 603 -23.90 -8.14 36.51
N ARG A 604 -22.80 -7.52 36.10
CA ARG A 604 -21.87 -6.77 36.95
C ARG A 604 -21.21 -5.66 36.13
N PRO A 605 -20.83 -4.53 36.73
CA PRO A 605 -20.12 -3.46 36.03
C PRO A 605 -18.71 -3.92 35.62
N HIS A 606 -18.30 -3.59 34.39
CA HIS A 606 -16.95 -3.86 33.89
C HIS A 606 -16.33 -2.56 33.39
N THR A 607 -15.13 -2.23 33.88
CA THR A 607 -14.40 -1.00 33.51
C THR A 607 -13.37 -1.24 32.40
N SER A 608 -13.26 -2.47 31.90
CA SER A 608 -12.53 -2.80 30.67
C SER A 608 -13.32 -3.76 29.79
N PHE A 609 -13.07 -3.71 28.48
CA PHE A 609 -13.78 -4.49 27.48
C PHE A 609 -12.79 -4.95 26.41
N GLY A 610 -12.92 -6.18 25.92
CA GLY A 610 -12.11 -6.71 24.82
C GLY A 610 -12.95 -7.46 23.78
N CYS A 611 -12.60 -7.29 22.50
CA CYS A 611 -13.13 -8.06 21.38
C CYS A 611 -12.00 -8.37 20.38
N CYS A 612 -12.06 -9.53 19.73
CA CYS A 612 -11.20 -9.86 18.59
C CYS A 612 -12.01 -9.88 17.29
N LEU A 613 -11.55 -9.13 16.29
CA LEU A 613 -12.18 -9.04 14.97
C LEU A 613 -11.32 -9.74 13.93
N ASN A 614 -11.91 -10.71 13.24
CA ASN A 614 -11.35 -11.34 12.04
C ASN A 614 -11.60 -10.41 10.83
N THR A 615 -10.55 -10.08 10.07
CA THR A 615 -10.69 -9.25 8.86
C THR A 615 -11.03 -10.06 7.61
N ASP A 616 -11.09 -11.40 7.69
CA ASP A 616 -11.70 -12.22 6.64
C ASP A 616 -13.24 -12.15 6.73
N THR A 617 -13.92 -12.25 5.58
CA THR A 617 -15.37 -12.51 5.53
C THR A 617 -15.69 -13.98 5.84
N SER A 618 -16.97 -14.28 6.10
CA SER A 618 -17.55 -15.41 6.85
C SER A 618 -17.25 -16.89 6.45
N GLN A 619 -16.11 -17.21 5.81
CA GLN A 619 -15.75 -18.59 5.41
C GLN A 619 -14.29 -18.96 5.74
N GLY A 620 -14.07 -19.51 6.95
CA GLY A 620 -12.83 -20.22 7.34
C GLY A 620 -12.23 -19.75 8.67
N PRO A 621 -11.23 -20.48 9.22
CA PRO A 621 -10.44 -20.00 10.36
C PRO A 621 -9.70 -18.71 9.97
N GLY A 622 -9.79 -17.68 10.82
CA GLY A 622 -9.31 -16.34 10.51
C GLY A 622 -7.81 -16.29 10.20
N LYS A 623 -7.47 -15.81 9.01
CA LYS A 623 -6.07 -15.63 8.55
C LYS A 623 -5.46 -14.35 9.10
N HIS A 624 -6.28 -13.41 9.57
CA HIS A 624 -5.81 -12.18 10.18
C HIS A 624 -6.76 -11.69 11.28
N TRP A 625 -6.23 -11.59 12.49
CA TRP A 625 -6.96 -11.18 13.69
C TRP A 625 -6.49 -9.81 14.16
N THR A 626 -7.44 -8.95 14.53
CA THR A 626 -7.21 -7.64 15.14
C THR A 626 -7.91 -7.57 16.50
N CYS A 627 -7.45 -6.70 17.39
CA CYS A 627 -7.98 -6.58 18.74
C CYS A 627 -8.54 -5.18 18.97
N ILE A 628 -9.69 -5.11 19.64
CA ILE A 628 -10.29 -3.90 20.17
C ILE A 628 -10.30 -4.01 21.69
N PHE A 629 -9.84 -2.96 22.37
CA PHE A 629 -9.86 -2.86 23.82
C PHE A 629 -10.45 -1.50 24.23
N VAL A 630 -11.22 -1.45 25.32
CA VAL A 630 -11.67 -0.18 25.90
C VAL A 630 -11.20 -0.17 27.35
N ASP A 631 -10.49 0.89 27.73
CA ASP A 631 -10.01 1.10 29.09
C ASP A 631 -10.73 2.28 29.73
N CYS A 632 -11.61 1.99 30.68
CA CYS A 632 -12.34 2.94 31.51
C CYS A 632 -11.89 2.89 32.98
N ARG A 633 -10.74 2.28 33.29
CA ARG A 633 -10.21 2.15 34.66
C ARG A 633 -9.55 3.44 35.16
N GLY A 634 -9.07 4.28 34.24
CA GLY A 634 -8.39 5.53 34.58
C GLY A 634 -9.31 6.57 35.20
N TYR A 635 -8.80 7.32 36.17
CA TYR A 635 -9.55 8.41 36.80
C TYR A 635 -9.79 9.57 35.82
N ASP A 636 -8.74 10.06 35.15
CA ASP A 636 -8.82 11.15 34.15
C ASP A 636 -8.57 10.71 32.70
N GLU A 637 -8.04 9.50 32.47
CA GLU A 637 -7.68 9.01 31.13
C GLU A 637 -8.48 7.74 30.80
N TRP A 638 -9.48 7.87 29.91
CA TRP A 638 -10.16 6.75 29.26
C TRP A 638 -9.69 6.63 27.80
N SER A 639 -9.70 5.41 27.26
CA SER A 639 -9.34 5.19 25.85
C SER A 639 -10.12 4.08 25.19
N VAL A 640 -10.36 4.29 23.89
CA VAL A 640 -10.90 3.31 22.96
C VAL A 640 -9.76 2.91 22.04
N GLU A 641 -9.39 1.63 22.05
CA GLU A 641 -8.09 1.17 21.57
C GLU A 641 -8.27 0.12 20.47
N TRP A 642 -7.43 0.21 19.43
CA TRP A 642 -7.39 -0.76 18.35
C TRP A 642 -5.95 -1.19 18.08
N PHE A 643 -5.71 -2.49 17.98
CA PHE A 643 -4.41 -3.09 17.74
C PHE A 643 -4.45 -4.03 16.54
N ASN A 644 -3.45 -3.90 15.67
CA ASN A 644 -3.23 -4.80 14.54
C ASN A 644 -1.75 -5.15 14.45
N SER A 645 -1.44 -6.44 14.61
CA SER A 645 -0.07 -6.97 14.59
C SER A 645 0.64 -6.84 13.24
N ALA A 646 -0.08 -6.53 12.16
CA ALA A 646 0.48 -6.23 10.84
C ALA A 646 0.72 -4.73 10.57
N GLY A 647 0.29 -3.83 11.47
CA GLY A 647 0.47 -2.38 11.31
C GLY A 647 -0.35 -1.74 10.17
N HIS A 648 -1.38 -2.41 9.67
CA HIS A 648 -2.39 -1.76 8.83
C HIS A 648 -3.25 -0.81 9.70
N PRO A 649 -3.98 0.17 9.10
CA PRO A 649 -5.01 0.94 9.79
C PRO A 649 -6.34 0.17 9.91
N PRO A 650 -7.28 0.58 10.79
CA PRO A 650 -8.59 -0.05 10.88
C PRO A 650 -9.49 0.26 9.68
N GLU A 651 -10.40 -0.66 9.38
CA GLU A 651 -11.39 -0.50 8.32
C GLU A 651 -12.50 0.49 8.70
N ALA A 652 -13.23 0.98 7.69
CA ALA A 652 -14.27 1.99 7.90
C ALA A 652 -15.38 1.59 8.90
N PRO A 653 -15.90 0.34 8.95
CA PRO A 653 -16.84 -0.08 9.98
C PRO A 653 -16.24 0.00 11.39
N VAL A 654 -14.98 -0.44 11.55
CA VAL A 654 -14.25 -0.37 12.82
C VAL A 654 -14.05 1.08 13.25
N ILE A 655 -13.63 1.97 12.36
CA ILE A 655 -13.49 3.42 12.66
C ILE A 655 -14.83 4.01 13.12
N ARG A 656 -15.95 3.68 12.46
CA ARG A 656 -17.28 4.14 12.87
C ARG A 656 -17.64 3.65 14.27
N TRP A 657 -17.37 2.38 14.59
CA TRP A 657 -17.61 1.81 15.91
C TRP A 657 -16.76 2.50 16.99
N LEU A 658 -15.46 2.66 16.77
CA LEU A 658 -14.52 3.29 17.71
C LEU A 658 -14.94 4.73 18.04
N GLU A 659 -15.27 5.53 17.01
CA GLU A 659 -15.76 6.91 17.19
C GLU A 659 -17.13 6.94 17.89
N ARG A 660 -18.09 6.09 17.48
CA ARG A 660 -19.41 5.96 18.12
C ARG A 660 -19.29 5.67 19.62
N THR A 661 -18.42 4.73 19.98
CA THR A 661 -18.13 4.37 21.37
C THR A 661 -17.45 5.53 22.12
N ARG A 662 -16.44 6.19 21.53
CA ARG A 662 -15.80 7.38 22.13
C ARG A 662 -16.82 8.48 22.45
N PHE A 663 -17.71 8.81 21.51
CA PHE A 663 -18.74 9.83 21.71
C PHE A 663 -19.77 9.44 22.77
N LYS A 664 -20.18 8.16 22.86
CA LYS A 664 -21.04 7.67 23.96
C LYS A 664 -20.36 7.87 25.32
N LEU A 665 -19.12 7.42 25.46
CA LEU A 665 -18.35 7.51 26.71
C LEU A 665 -18.08 8.96 27.15
N GLN A 666 -17.74 9.85 26.21
CA GLN A 666 -17.52 11.27 26.47
C GLN A 666 -18.78 11.96 27.00
N ASN A 667 -19.94 11.63 26.42
CA ASN A 667 -21.23 12.17 26.83
C ASN A 667 -21.73 11.61 28.16
N TYR A 668 -21.36 10.38 28.50
CA TYR A 668 -21.65 9.77 29.79
C TYR A 668 -20.85 10.45 30.91
N ARG A 669 -19.53 10.59 30.72
CA ARG A 669 -18.62 11.13 31.74
C ARG A 669 -18.20 12.58 31.44
N LYS A 670 -19.17 13.49 31.38
CA LYS A 670 -18.98 14.93 31.06
C LYS A 670 -17.98 15.70 31.94
N ASN A 671 -17.55 15.12 33.06
CA ASN A 671 -16.63 15.72 34.02
C ASN A 671 -15.16 15.28 33.84
N ILE A 672 -14.80 14.46 32.84
CA ILE A 672 -13.39 14.18 32.54
C ILE A 672 -12.73 15.48 31.99
N PRO A 673 -11.57 15.93 32.51
CA PRO A 673 -10.91 17.15 32.04
C PRO A 673 -10.29 17.08 30.63
N THR A 674 -10.23 15.89 30.04
CA THR A 674 -9.59 15.59 28.76
C THR A 674 -10.52 14.79 27.86
N ASP A 675 -10.40 14.99 26.54
CA ASP A 675 -11.13 14.19 25.56
C ASP A 675 -10.63 12.73 25.60
N ILE A 676 -11.57 11.79 25.60
CA ILE A 676 -11.30 10.35 25.51
C ILE A 676 -10.59 10.08 24.20
N ASN A 677 -9.43 9.43 24.26
CA ASN A 677 -8.60 9.22 23.07
C ASN A 677 -8.97 7.92 22.37
N VAL A 678 -9.05 7.97 21.03
CA VAL A 678 -8.95 6.76 20.19
C VAL A 678 -7.48 6.51 19.94
N LYS A 679 -6.97 5.35 20.38
CA LYS A 679 -5.56 4.96 20.23
C LYS A 679 -5.44 3.86 19.19
N PHE A 680 -4.60 4.08 18.19
CA PHE A 680 -4.20 3.06 17.23
C PHE A 680 -2.82 2.54 17.63
N PHE A 681 -2.74 1.25 17.94
CA PHE A 681 -1.50 0.58 18.34
C PHE A 681 -0.94 -0.21 17.16
N GLU A 682 0.15 0.30 16.62
CA GLU A 682 1.02 -0.42 15.69
C GLU A 682 2.02 -1.29 16.50
N PRO A 683 2.58 -2.37 15.91
CA PRO A 683 3.62 -3.17 16.55
C PRO A 683 4.82 -2.27 16.93
N CYS A 684 5.20 -2.28 18.21
CA CYS A 684 6.00 -1.21 18.81
C CYS A 684 7.22 -0.73 18.01
N ASP A 685 7.12 0.51 17.52
CA ASP A 685 8.25 1.44 17.64
C ASP A 685 8.58 1.63 19.15
N THR A 686 9.86 1.61 19.50
CA THR A 686 10.34 1.29 20.88
C THR A 686 10.29 2.47 21.89
N THR A 687 9.27 3.32 21.81
CA THR A 687 9.23 4.61 22.52
C THR A 687 7.93 4.95 23.25
N ALA A 688 7.45 4.08 24.14
CA ALA A 688 6.46 4.45 25.16
C ALA A 688 6.86 3.94 26.55
N ASN A 689 7.21 4.85 27.46
CA ASN A 689 7.25 4.61 28.92
C ASN A 689 7.46 5.95 29.67
N THR A 690 6.36 6.68 29.93
CA THR A 690 6.04 7.54 31.10
C THR A 690 4.91 8.52 30.74
N ALA A 691 3.78 8.44 31.44
CA ALA A 691 2.75 9.47 31.59
C ALA A 691 2.75 9.93 33.08
N PRO A 692 1.88 10.85 33.53
CA PRO A 692 1.53 12.17 32.97
C PRO A 692 1.80 13.31 33.99
N ASN A 693 1.81 14.60 33.55
CA ASN A 693 1.13 15.74 34.23
C ASN A 693 1.56 17.17 33.78
N LEU A 694 0.54 17.95 33.36
CA LEU A 694 0.18 19.34 33.72
C LEU A 694 1.20 20.50 33.88
N ARG A 695 0.99 21.51 33.01
CA ARG A 695 0.87 22.99 33.24
C ARG A 695 1.66 23.69 34.36
N LYS A 696 2.41 24.73 33.96
CA LYS A 696 2.47 26.15 34.45
C LYS A 696 3.86 26.75 34.11
N GLU A 697 4.11 28.05 33.93
CA GLU A 697 3.27 29.24 33.63
C GLU A 697 4.18 30.34 33.01
N LEU A 698 3.61 31.46 32.56
CA LEU A 698 4.39 32.65 32.17
C LEU A 698 4.97 33.38 33.40
N GLY A 699 6.10 34.09 33.23
CA GLY A 699 6.29 35.35 33.96
C GLY A 699 7.72 35.78 34.33
N SER A 700 8.26 36.77 33.59
CA SER A 700 9.11 37.86 34.12
C SER A 700 9.38 38.88 32.98
N SER A 701 8.50 39.84 32.71
CA SER A 701 8.35 41.15 33.38
C SER A 701 9.57 42.07 33.29
N GLY A 702 9.48 43.16 32.51
CA GLY A 702 10.58 44.12 32.35
C GLY A 702 10.32 45.31 31.42
N LEU A 703 9.21 46.04 31.57
CA LEU A 703 9.01 47.36 30.93
C LEU A 703 8.14 48.30 31.78
N PRO A 704 8.64 49.51 32.07
CA PRO A 704 7.87 50.72 32.44
C PRO A 704 8.34 51.95 31.61
N ILE A 705 7.66 53.08 31.37
CA ILE A 705 6.35 53.70 31.72
C ILE A 705 5.88 54.41 30.40
N SER A 706 4.61 54.46 29.97
CA SER A 706 3.67 55.53 30.39
C SER A 706 2.31 55.52 29.68
N GLY A 707 1.24 55.78 30.47
CA GLY A 707 0.24 56.80 30.12
C GLY A 707 -1.02 56.43 29.32
N ARG A 708 -2.04 55.86 29.99
CA ARG A 708 -3.33 56.53 30.33
C ARG A 708 -4.47 55.52 30.64
N ASN A 709 -4.97 55.57 31.88
CA ASN A 709 -6.29 55.05 32.29
C ASN A 709 -7.30 56.24 32.28
N SER A 710 -8.64 56.08 32.29
CA SER A 710 -9.44 54.98 32.85
C SER A 710 -10.82 54.75 32.17
N SER A 711 -11.38 53.55 32.42
CA SER A 711 -12.83 53.21 32.52
C SER A 711 -13.78 53.61 31.36
N PHE A 712 -14.38 52.69 30.61
CA PHE A 712 -15.47 51.81 31.09
C PHE A 712 -15.66 50.54 30.23
N PHE A 713 -16.50 49.62 30.69
CA PHE A 713 -16.87 48.34 30.05
C PHE A 713 -17.16 48.42 28.53
N ARG A 714 -16.46 47.59 27.74
CA ARG A 714 -17.03 46.74 26.67
C ARG A 714 -16.02 45.71 26.18
N THR A 715 -16.50 44.53 25.81
CA THR A 715 -15.74 43.44 25.18
C THR A 715 -15.02 43.91 23.90
N PRO A 716 -13.79 43.45 23.62
CA PRO A 716 -13.16 43.71 22.32
C PRO A 716 -14.00 43.11 21.19
N ASP A 717 -14.45 43.97 20.27
CA ASP A 717 -15.38 43.60 19.21
C ASP A 717 -14.78 42.55 18.26
N ARG A 718 -15.42 41.38 18.23
CA ARG A 718 -15.05 40.19 17.44
C ARG A 718 -14.96 40.49 15.93
N LYS A 719 -15.56 41.58 15.45
CA LYS A 719 -15.58 41.98 14.03
C LYS A 719 -14.22 42.39 13.46
N LYS A 720 -13.27 42.88 14.27
CA LYS A 720 -12.00 43.44 13.75
C LYS A 720 -10.98 42.39 13.28
N TYR A 721 -11.10 41.13 13.71
CA TYR A 721 -10.19 40.04 13.34
C TYR A 721 -10.73 39.09 12.24
N LEU A 722 -11.98 39.28 11.79
CA LEU A 722 -12.65 38.42 10.80
C LEU A 722 -12.84 39.08 9.43
N GLY A 723 -12.11 40.17 9.13
CA GLY A 723 -12.16 40.82 7.81
C GLY A 723 -13.54 41.35 7.41
N MET A 724 -14.43 41.62 8.38
CA MET A 724 -15.80 42.04 8.10
C MET A 724 -15.82 43.47 7.56
N ILE A 725 -16.19 43.61 6.29
CA ILE A 725 -16.37 44.88 5.60
C ILE A 725 -17.50 45.66 6.28
N ARG A 726 -17.28 46.97 6.50
CA ARG A 726 -18.27 47.82 7.17
C ARG A 726 -19.49 48.03 6.28
N GLU A 727 -20.63 48.30 6.88
CA GLU A 727 -21.92 48.42 6.18
C GLU A 727 -21.90 49.56 5.13
N ASN A 728 -21.18 50.65 5.42
CA ASN A 728 -20.92 51.75 4.47
C ASN A 728 -19.88 51.45 3.38
N GLN A 729 -19.37 50.22 3.30
CA GLN A 729 -18.44 49.72 2.27
C GLN A 729 -19.06 48.59 1.44
N LYS A 730 -20.36 48.32 1.63
CA LYS A 730 -21.14 47.38 0.84
C LYS A 730 -22.07 48.11 -0.12
N VAL A 731 -22.42 47.44 -1.22
CA VAL A 731 -23.43 47.88 -2.20
C VAL A 731 -24.33 46.69 -2.52
N ILE A 732 -25.61 46.94 -2.77
CA ILE A 732 -26.56 45.93 -3.26
C ILE A 732 -26.51 45.92 -4.78
N ASN A 733 -26.30 44.75 -5.38
CA ASN A 733 -26.31 44.57 -6.83
C ASN A 733 -27.73 44.84 -7.37
N PRO A 734 -27.94 45.82 -8.27
CA PRO A 734 -29.29 46.18 -8.70
C PRO A 734 -29.98 45.09 -9.53
N GLU A 735 -29.25 44.21 -10.24
CA GLU A 735 -29.84 43.08 -10.96
C GLU A 735 -30.11 41.87 -10.05
N MET A 736 -29.18 41.54 -9.15
CA MET A 736 -29.22 40.30 -8.36
C MET A 736 -29.76 40.47 -6.94
N GLN A 737 -29.86 41.70 -6.44
CA GLN A 737 -30.22 42.09 -5.07
C GLN A 737 -29.28 41.54 -3.96
N GLU A 738 -28.08 41.07 -4.32
CA GLU A 738 -27.07 40.56 -3.38
C GLU A 738 -26.05 41.63 -2.95
N GLU A 739 -25.57 41.57 -1.70
CA GLU A 739 -24.52 42.46 -1.18
C GLU A 739 -23.11 42.08 -1.65
N TYR A 740 -22.37 43.07 -2.14
CA TYR A 740 -20.95 42.98 -2.50
C TYR A 740 -20.17 44.23 -2.01
N ALA A 741 -18.84 44.25 -2.16
CA ALA A 741 -17.99 45.34 -1.66
C ALA A 741 -17.76 46.46 -2.69
N ILE A 742 -17.73 47.74 -2.25
CA ILE A 742 -17.48 48.92 -3.10
C ILE A 742 -16.23 48.78 -4.00
N VAL A 743 -15.18 48.11 -3.53
CA VAL A 743 -13.93 47.89 -4.30
C VAL A 743 -14.17 47.08 -5.59
N CYS A 744 -15.25 46.30 -5.67
CA CYS A 744 -15.62 45.59 -6.91
C CYS A 744 -16.19 46.55 -7.97
N ASP A 745 -16.78 47.67 -7.57
CA ASP A 745 -17.28 48.71 -8.49
C ASP A 745 -16.11 49.45 -9.15
N GLU A 746 -15.04 49.73 -8.40
CA GLU A 746 -13.78 50.25 -8.95
C GLU A 746 -13.16 49.27 -9.96
N PHE A 747 -13.17 47.96 -9.65
CA PHE A 747 -12.75 46.91 -10.59
C PHE A 747 -13.67 46.83 -11.81
N TYR A 748 -15.00 46.96 -11.64
CA TYR A 748 -15.97 46.95 -12.73
C TYR A 748 -15.75 48.14 -13.68
N VAL A 749 -15.52 49.33 -13.14
CA VAL A 749 -15.13 50.54 -13.90
C VAL A 749 -13.80 50.32 -14.63
N TYR A 750 -12.79 49.72 -13.97
CA TYR A 750 -11.50 49.42 -14.59
C TYR A 750 -11.61 48.37 -15.71
N PHE A 751 -12.43 47.33 -15.52
CA PHE A 751 -12.70 46.32 -16.53
C PHE A 751 -13.45 46.90 -17.73
N ARG A 752 -14.48 47.72 -17.48
CA ARG A 752 -15.24 48.45 -18.51
C ARG A 752 -14.37 49.41 -19.31
N LYS A 753 -13.40 50.07 -18.65
CA LYS A 753 -12.44 50.98 -19.29
C LYS A 753 -11.46 50.27 -20.22
N ASN A 754 -10.98 49.07 -19.86
CA ASN A 754 -9.91 48.38 -20.59
C ASN A 754 -10.39 47.23 -21.51
N TYR A 755 -11.58 46.67 -21.30
CA TYR A 755 -12.09 45.48 -22.00
C TYR A 755 -13.51 45.68 -22.58
N SER A 756 -13.90 46.92 -22.88
CA SER A 756 -15.24 47.33 -23.33
C SER A 756 -15.86 46.46 -24.43
N LYS A 757 -15.05 45.98 -25.40
CA LYS A 757 -15.50 45.14 -26.52
C LYS A 757 -16.09 43.77 -26.13
N TYR A 758 -15.91 43.32 -24.88
CA TYR A 758 -16.43 42.03 -24.40
C TYR A 758 -17.70 42.15 -23.53
N ILE A 759 -18.13 43.38 -23.19
CA ILE A 759 -19.27 43.62 -22.28
C ILE A 759 -20.60 43.07 -22.80
N GLY A 760 -20.81 43.06 -24.12
CA GLY A 760 -22.03 42.49 -24.71
C GLY A 760 -22.15 40.96 -24.61
N ILE A 761 -21.05 40.27 -24.28
CA ILE A 761 -20.98 38.79 -24.22
C ILE A 761 -20.99 38.29 -22.77
N ILE A 762 -20.44 39.09 -21.85
CA ILE A 762 -20.31 38.73 -20.43
C ILE A 762 -20.93 39.87 -19.62
N ASN A 763 -22.13 39.68 -19.07
CA ASN A 763 -22.67 40.56 -18.04
C ASN A 763 -21.89 40.32 -16.73
N PRO A 764 -20.96 41.22 -16.32
CA PRO A 764 -20.06 40.92 -15.22
C PRO A 764 -20.77 40.99 -13.86
N ALA A 765 -21.89 41.72 -13.76
CA ALA A 765 -22.68 41.83 -12.53
C ALA A 765 -23.30 40.49 -12.09
N LYS A 766 -23.49 39.54 -13.03
CA LYS A 766 -23.94 38.16 -12.74
C LYS A 766 -22.80 37.21 -12.37
N PHE A 767 -21.55 37.66 -12.46
CA PHE A 767 -20.36 36.86 -12.13
C PHE A 767 -19.58 37.39 -10.91
N THR A 768 -20.03 38.48 -10.29
CA THR A 768 -19.55 38.92 -8.96
C THR A 768 -20.17 38.02 -7.89
N PRO A 769 -19.39 37.15 -7.21
CA PRO A 769 -19.96 36.29 -6.19
C PRO A 769 -20.37 37.08 -4.94
N PRO A 770 -21.39 36.63 -4.19
CA PRO A 770 -21.84 37.30 -2.97
C PRO A 770 -20.74 37.34 -1.91
N TYR A 771 -20.77 38.37 -1.06
CA TYR A 771 -19.72 38.67 -0.08
C TYR A 771 -19.25 37.46 0.78
N LYS A 772 -20.12 36.48 1.04
CA LYS A 772 -19.78 35.24 1.79
C LYS A 772 -18.66 34.41 1.14
N GLU A 773 -18.52 34.38 -0.19
CA GLU A 773 -17.44 33.60 -0.84
C GLU A 773 -16.07 34.28 -0.73
N TYR A 774 -16.04 35.60 -0.54
CA TYR A 774 -14.81 36.39 -0.54
C TYR A 774 -13.93 36.20 0.70
N ILE A 775 -14.45 35.60 1.76
CA ILE A 775 -13.77 35.41 3.06
C ILE A 775 -12.52 34.52 2.94
N TYR A 776 -12.42 33.68 1.90
CA TYR A 776 -11.38 32.64 1.77
C TYR A 776 -10.44 32.77 0.56
N CYS A 777 -10.45 33.89 -0.17
CA CYS A 777 -9.58 34.06 -1.34
C CYS A 777 -8.58 35.22 -1.25
N SER A 778 -7.29 34.89 -1.31
CA SER A 778 -6.24 35.84 -1.69
C SER A 778 -6.46 36.28 -3.15
N PRO A 779 -6.66 37.57 -3.44
CA PRO A 779 -6.93 38.04 -4.80
C PRO A 779 -5.85 37.62 -5.80
N SER A 780 -4.59 37.66 -5.38
CA SER A 780 -3.43 37.24 -6.18
C SER A 780 -3.49 35.76 -6.58
N LYS A 781 -3.88 34.88 -5.66
CA LYS A 781 -4.03 33.43 -5.94
C LYS A 781 -5.24 33.15 -6.83
N TRP A 782 -6.33 33.90 -6.68
CA TRP A 782 -7.52 33.75 -7.53
C TRP A 782 -7.26 34.20 -8.96
N ILE A 783 -6.55 35.32 -9.17
CA ILE A 783 -6.16 35.82 -10.50
C ILE A 783 -5.27 34.79 -11.23
N GLU A 784 -4.28 34.20 -10.57
CA GLU A 784 -3.44 33.17 -11.19
C GLU A 784 -4.22 31.87 -11.47
N ALA A 785 -5.11 31.44 -10.56
CA ALA A 785 -6.00 30.31 -10.81
C ALA A 785 -6.93 30.55 -12.02
N LYS A 786 -7.41 31.80 -12.20
CA LYS A 786 -8.22 32.19 -13.36
C LYS A 786 -7.42 32.32 -14.65
N LYS A 787 -6.19 32.86 -14.63
CA LYS A 787 -5.27 32.79 -15.78
C LYS A 787 -5.01 31.34 -16.21
N HIS A 788 -4.79 30.44 -15.24
CA HIS A 788 -4.56 29.02 -15.53
C HIS A 788 -5.82 28.34 -16.12
N GLN A 789 -7.02 28.64 -15.59
CA GLN A 789 -8.28 28.19 -16.19
C GLN A 789 -8.52 28.79 -17.58
N LEU A 790 -8.10 30.03 -17.85
CA LEU A 790 -8.24 30.66 -19.15
C LEU A 790 -7.29 30.05 -20.18
N ARG A 791 -6.01 29.81 -19.84
CA ARG A 791 -5.05 29.10 -20.70
C ARG A 791 -5.56 27.70 -21.05
N ARG A 792 -5.95 26.90 -20.04
CA ARG A 792 -6.59 25.58 -20.25
C ARG A 792 -7.87 25.61 -21.09
N ARG A 793 -8.51 26.76 -21.28
CA ARG A 793 -9.69 26.93 -22.16
C ARG A 793 -9.31 27.45 -23.56
N LEU A 794 -8.26 28.24 -23.68
CA LEU A 794 -7.68 28.68 -24.95
C LEU A 794 -6.98 27.51 -25.66
N ASP A 795 -6.21 26.70 -24.95
CA ASP A 795 -5.60 25.47 -25.48
C ASP A 795 -6.68 24.50 -26.02
N LYS A 796 -7.84 24.47 -25.34
CA LYS A 796 -9.03 23.68 -25.71
C LYS A 796 -9.90 24.33 -26.79
N ALA A 797 -9.53 25.51 -27.26
CA ALA A 797 -10.20 26.24 -28.35
C ALA A 797 -9.35 26.28 -29.63
N VAL A 798 -8.02 26.13 -29.52
CA VAL A 798 -7.13 25.94 -30.68
C VAL A 798 -7.20 24.50 -31.20
N TYR A 799 -7.37 23.51 -30.30
CA TYR A 799 -7.62 22.11 -30.66
C TYR A 799 -8.90 21.63 -29.98
N GLY A 800 -9.85 21.14 -30.79
CA GLY A 800 -11.23 20.89 -30.38
C GLY A 800 -11.43 19.81 -29.31
N PRO A 801 -12.68 19.64 -28.81
CA PRO A 801 -12.97 18.65 -27.78
C PRO A 801 -12.66 17.22 -28.27
N ILE A 802 -11.98 16.45 -27.42
CA ILE A 802 -11.78 15.00 -27.56
C ILE A 802 -13.16 14.37 -27.86
N PRO A 803 -13.31 13.55 -28.91
CA PRO A 803 -14.61 12.97 -29.24
C PRO A 803 -15.11 12.03 -28.14
N ASP A 804 -16.43 11.93 -27.98
CA ASP A 804 -17.05 10.90 -27.12
C ASP A 804 -16.59 9.50 -27.57
N PHE A 805 -16.61 8.52 -26.65
CA PHE A 805 -16.20 7.14 -26.90
C PHE A 805 -16.82 6.56 -28.17
N SER A 806 -18.12 6.82 -28.39
CA SER A 806 -18.86 6.35 -29.56
C SER A 806 -18.34 6.93 -30.88
N VAL A 807 -17.83 8.17 -30.85
CA VAL A 807 -17.25 8.85 -32.02
C VAL A 807 -15.83 8.37 -32.30
N ARG A 808 -15.03 8.12 -31.25
CA ARG A 808 -13.70 7.50 -31.39
C ARG A 808 -13.80 6.07 -31.93
N PHE A 809 -14.71 5.25 -31.38
CA PHE A 809 -15.03 3.92 -31.92
C PHE A 809 -15.32 3.97 -33.43
N MET A 810 -16.16 4.91 -33.87
CA MET A 810 -16.51 5.03 -35.29
C MET A 810 -15.33 5.40 -36.17
N PHE A 811 -14.43 6.27 -35.69
CA PHE A 811 -13.24 6.66 -36.43
C PHE A 811 -12.30 5.48 -36.65
N GLU A 812 -12.00 4.73 -35.59
CA GLU A 812 -11.11 3.55 -35.63
C GLU A 812 -11.68 2.44 -36.51
N LEU A 813 -12.99 2.17 -36.40
CA LEU A 813 -13.65 1.15 -37.21
C LEU A 813 -13.62 1.53 -38.70
N ILE A 814 -13.90 2.79 -39.05
CA ILE A 814 -13.85 3.25 -40.45
C ILE A 814 -12.42 3.18 -41.00
N SER A 815 -11.41 3.52 -40.20
CA SER A 815 -9.99 3.37 -40.56
C SER A 815 -9.65 1.91 -40.87
N THR A 816 -10.07 1.00 -39.99
CA THR A 816 -9.84 -0.45 -40.12
C THR A 816 -10.55 -1.04 -41.34
N ILE A 817 -11.82 -0.68 -41.58
CA ILE A 817 -12.57 -1.09 -42.78
C ILE A 817 -11.85 -0.62 -44.06
N SER A 818 -11.40 0.63 -44.09
CA SER A 818 -10.69 1.23 -45.24
C SER A 818 -9.34 0.55 -45.52
N TYR A 819 -8.70 0.00 -44.49
CA TYR A 819 -7.47 -0.79 -44.62
C TYR A 819 -7.75 -2.15 -45.29
N TYR A 820 -8.72 -2.91 -44.80
CA TYR A 820 -9.09 -4.22 -45.38
C TYR A 820 -9.55 -4.10 -46.85
N GLU A 821 -10.26 -3.02 -47.20
CA GLU A 821 -10.64 -2.71 -48.59
C GLU A 821 -9.39 -2.53 -49.48
N LYS A 822 -8.44 -1.68 -49.09
CA LYS A 822 -7.19 -1.44 -49.85
C LYS A 822 -6.34 -2.70 -49.98
N TYR A 823 -6.23 -3.49 -48.90
CA TYR A 823 -5.45 -4.72 -48.89
C TYR A 823 -5.96 -5.73 -49.94
N TYR A 824 -7.27 -5.99 -49.98
CA TYR A 824 -7.85 -6.92 -50.96
C TYR A 824 -7.86 -6.40 -52.40
N VAL A 825 -7.89 -5.08 -52.62
CA VAL A 825 -7.69 -4.49 -53.95
C VAL A 825 -6.26 -4.72 -54.45
N ALA A 826 -5.25 -4.63 -53.57
CA ALA A 826 -3.87 -4.97 -53.92
C ALA A 826 -3.71 -6.46 -54.27
N VAL A 827 -4.24 -7.36 -53.42
CA VAL A 827 -4.16 -8.83 -53.63
C VAL A 827 -4.87 -9.28 -54.93
N LYS A 828 -5.87 -8.55 -55.42
CA LYS A 828 -6.53 -8.85 -56.70
C LYS A 828 -5.75 -8.43 -57.96
N ASN A 829 -4.72 -7.59 -57.84
CA ASN A 829 -4.11 -6.92 -58.99
C ASN A 829 -2.72 -7.46 -59.41
N GLY A 830 -2.19 -8.50 -58.76
CA GLY A 830 -1.01 -9.22 -59.27
C GLY A 830 -0.30 -10.10 -58.22
N PRO A 831 0.57 -11.06 -58.64
CA PRO A 831 1.20 -12.02 -57.72
C PRO A 831 2.36 -11.45 -56.90
N ASP A 832 3.00 -10.37 -57.36
CA ASP A 832 4.32 -9.94 -56.89
C ASP A 832 4.30 -8.95 -55.70
N THR A 833 3.26 -8.97 -54.86
CA THR A 833 3.29 -8.22 -53.58
C THR A 833 2.35 -8.75 -52.47
N PRO A 834 2.63 -9.91 -51.83
CA PRO A 834 2.02 -10.21 -50.53
C PRO A 834 2.96 -10.91 -49.52
N PHE A 835 3.94 -10.20 -48.96
CA PHE A 835 4.67 -10.68 -47.77
C PHE A 835 4.83 -9.67 -46.62
N LEU A 836 4.51 -8.38 -46.84
CA LEU A 836 4.76 -7.28 -45.88
C LEU A 836 3.50 -6.65 -45.27
N LEU A 837 2.30 -7.13 -45.63
CA LEU A 837 1.02 -6.56 -45.17
C LEU A 837 0.14 -7.54 -44.37
N LEU A 838 0.57 -8.78 -44.16
CA LEU A 838 -0.20 -9.81 -43.45
C LEU A 838 -0.06 -9.81 -41.91
N TYR A 839 0.84 -9.00 -41.35
CA TYR A 839 1.29 -9.16 -39.95
C TYR A 839 0.75 -8.14 -38.93
N ASN A 840 0.15 -7.03 -39.36
CA ASN A 840 -0.22 -5.91 -38.45
C ASN A 840 -1.55 -6.07 -37.69
N LEU A 841 -2.25 -7.20 -37.84
CA LEU A 841 -3.56 -7.45 -37.19
C LEU A 841 -3.59 -8.67 -36.27
N HIS A 842 -2.52 -9.47 -36.22
CA HIS A 842 -2.37 -10.59 -35.27
C HIS A 842 -1.23 -10.42 -34.25
N THR A 843 -0.58 -9.25 -34.22
CA THR A 843 0.15 -8.74 -33.04
C THR A 843 -0.38 -7.36 -32.66
#